data_AF-A0A7C6M0E3-F1
#
_entry.id   AF-A0A7C6M0E3-F1
#
_cell.length_a   1.000
_cell.length_b   1.000
_cell.length_c   1.000
_cell.angle_alpha   90.00
_cell.angle_beta   90.00
_cell.angle_gamma   90.00
#
_symmetry.space_group_name_H-M   'P 1'
#
loop_
_entity.id
_entity.type
_entity.pdbx_description
1 polymer ?
#
loop_
_entity_poly.entity_id
_entity_poly.type
_entity_poly.pdbx_seq_one_letter_code
_entity_poly.pdbx_strand_id
1 'polypeptide(L)'
;MTNPTSIRKQVVAIRAHLWKKELKKAIDQLEELIAIEGNWMYTERLTELRTHYQYMLHYFVEGQQDPKQQAIYQKITRDIYTLADDASNRLLTRNCPSFFYEQTRKMNRHETTTLDEYADIFSKQADTFSFIGLLEEGEEKKERLNRNQLSYENKMQEMFYTVYTSSPTRGTNGMFDSMQRFMENQLVPVPAKGIFLTALTLNTLHRFDAGKINLLLDTCRRPEPELFARAIVGLIPIFQTYRSLWPLYPECSDRLKLLSDDPTFNRRFITGITGFIQAHETEKIAKRLKEEILPEMMKLSPMIGKKIKLDEWMGETGFEEKNPEWQKIIDESGLSDKLQELTELQMEGADVFHSTFSNLKSHPFFLEMSNWHLPFDPGHSSLESLFGDQSRGNSMIDIMLESSLICDSDKYSFCLSILVMPERYQKMMIGQLGAEGTEIKKMQEEEQVLNPHQKEEGVIKQQIQNLYRFFKLHPRRAEFNDIFELPLDYHRVVPFYPIVRQSNHLEQIALHYFEKNNFKEAIEAYTLLATERGDQSETWQKIGYSKQMLGDIEGALEAYLHADLVEENNTWILNRVAYCYRVLKEAVTALEFYRRVEQFRPDDMAVQLNIGHCYLELKQYDEALNYYFKVELLGNAGSRAWRPIAWCAFLSRKYDVARDYYARVLGKKPSAHDYLNAGHVEVCVGNMKRGVELYLLSKQKAGDMEAFQTMLYDDEKELQEAGVDTAILPIILDAMRYEEEKNNRAPAQG
;
A
#
# COMPACT_ATOMS: atom_id res chain seq x y z
N MET A 1 -15.81 -26.15 -29.64
CA MET A 1 -14.61 -25.51 -29.07
C MET A 1 -14.84 -25.31 -27.58
N THR A 2 -13.97 -25.83 -26.71
CA THR A 2 -14.10 -25.66 -25.26
C THR A 2 -13.79 -24.22 -24.85
N ASN A 3 -14.65 -23.64 -24.01
CA ASN A 3 -14.53 -22.27 -23.53
C ASN A 3 -13.31 -22.13 -22.59
N PRO A 4 -12.36 -21.20 -22.80
CA PRO A 4 -11.23 -20.94 -21.91
C PRO A 4 -11.60 -20.77 -20.44
N THR A 5 -12.74 -20.12 -20.16
CA THR A 5 -13.25 -19.93 -18.79
C THR A 5 -13.59 -21.27 -18.13
N SER A 6 -14.12 -22.23 -18.89
CA SER A 6 -14.42 -23.57 -18.40
C SER A 6 -13.14 -24.34 -18.05
N ILE A 7 -12.13 -24.26 -18.91
CA ILE A 7 -10.82 -24.90 -18.68
C ILE A 7 -10.19 -24.36 -17.40
N ARG A 8 -10.15 -23.02 -17.23
CA ARG A 8 -9.60 -22.40 -16.01
C ARG A 8 -10.35 -22.85 -14.75
N LYS A 9 -11.69 -22.87 -14.78
CA LYS A 9 -12.51 -23.34 -13.65
C LYS A 9 -12.21 -24.80 -13.29
N GLN A 10 -12.06 -25.66 -14.29
CA GLN A 10 -11.75 -27.08 -14.09
C GLN A 10 -10.36 -27.26 -13.45
N VAL A 11 -9.34 -26.53 -13.91
CA VAL A 11 -8.00 -26.57 -13.30
C VAL A 11 -8.02 -26.07 -11.86
N VAL A 12 -8.75 -24.99 -11.57
CA VAL A 12 -8.92 -24.50 -10.19
C VAL A 12 -9.57 -25.57 -9.31
N ALA A 13 -10.58 -26.30 -9.82
CA ALA A 13 -11.21 -27.39 -9.09
C ALA A 13 -10.23 -28.56 -8.82
N ILE A 14 -9.44 -28.97 -9.83
CA ILE A 14 -8.39 -30.01 -9.68
C ILE A 14 -7.39 -29.58 -8.58
N ARG A 15 -6.90 -28.34 -8.65
CA ARG A 15 -5.95 -27.79 -7.66
C ARG A 15 -6.56 -27.73 -6.26
N ALA A 16 -7.84 -27.38 -6.14
CA ALA A 16 -8.55 -27.38 -4.86
C ALA A 16 -8.66 -28.80 -4.26
N HIS A 17 -8.92 -29.82 -5.08
CA HIS A 17 -8.91 -31.21 -4.62
C HIS A 17 -7.52 -31.67 -4.18
N LEU A 18 -6.47 -31.32 -4.93
CA LEU A 18 -5.08 -31.61 -4.54
C LEU A 18 -4.73 -30.95 -3.19
N TRP A 19 -5.14 -29.69 -2.99
CA TRP A 19 -4.94 -28.98 -1.73
C TRP A 19 -5.68 -29.64 -0.56
N LYS A 20 -6.91 -30.12 -0.77
CA LYS A 20 -7.69 -30.89 0.21
C LYS A 20 -7.21 -32.33 0.39
N LYS A 21 -6.13 -32.75 -0.30
CA LYS A 21 -5.59 -34.12 -0.30
C LYS A 21 -6.57 -35.17 -0.87
N GLU A 22 -7.49 -34.76 -1.73
CA GLU A 22 -8.52 -35.60 -2.37
C GLU A 22 -8.05 -36.15 -3.74
N LEU A 23 -6.96 -36.93 -3.75
CA LEU A 23 -6.26 -37.33 -4.97
C LEU A 23 -7.14 -38.04 -6.01
N LYS A 24 -8.06 -38.92 -5.57
CA LYS A 24 -8.97 -39.62 -6.49
C LYS A 24 -9.87 -38.65 -7.26
N LYS A 25 -10.46 -37.66 -6.58
CA LYS A 25 -11.31 -36.63 -7.21
C LYS A 25 -10.50 -35.78 -8.19
N ALA A 26 -9.26 -35.45 -7.84
CA ALA A 26 -8.35 -34.73 -8.74
C ALA A 26 -8.03 -35.54 -10.00
N ILE A 27 -7.76 -36.85 -9.87
CA ILE A 27 -7.52 -37.76 -11.00
C ILE A 27 -8.75 -37.83 -11.92
N ASP A 28 -9.96 -37.93 -11.35
CA ASP A 28 -11.20 -38.04 -12.14
C ASP A 28 -11.48 -36.77 -12.94
N GLN A 29 -11.34 -35.59 -12.31
CA GLN A 29 -11.48 -34.32 -13.04
C GLN A 29 -10.37 -34.08 -14.07
N LEU A 30 -9.16 -34.58 -13.81
CA LEU A 30 -8.05 -34.50 -14.76
C LEU A 30 -8.29 -35.42 -15.98
N GLU A 31 -8.92 -36.58 -15.79
CA GLU A 31 -9.32 -37.46 -16.90
C GLU A 31 -10.25 -36.74 -17.87
N GLU A 32 -11.26 -36.03 -17.36
CA GLU A 32 -12.16 -35.22 -18.18
C GLU A 32 -11.40 -34.14 -18.97
N LEU A 33 -10.44 -33.46 -18.33
CA LEU A 33 -9.63 -32.42 -18.97
C LEU A 33 -8.74 -33.00 -20.08
N ILE A 34 -8.09 -34.13 -19.82
CA ILE A 34 -7.21 -34.81 -20.78
C ILE A 34 -8.03 -35.38 -21.96
N ALA A 35 -9.23 -35.90 -21.70
CA ALA A 35 -10.12 -36.36 -22.75
C ALA A 35 -10.48 -35.24 -23.75
N ILE A 36 -10.65 -34.00 -23.26
CA ILE A 36 -10.86 -32.80 -24.10
C ILE A 36 -9.58 -32.44 -24.89
N GLU A 37 -8.41 -32.58 -24.27
CA GLU A 37 -7.12 -32.23 -24.89
C GLU A 37 -6.77 -33.20 -26.03
N GLY A 38 -6.96 -34.49 -25.82
CA GLY A 38 -6.87 -35.54 -26.85
C GLY A 38 -5.45 -36.06 -27.13
N ASN A 39 -4.43 -35.69 -26.35
CA ASN A 39 -3.08 -36.25 -26.48
C ASN A 39 -2.96 -37.59 -25.76
N TRP A 40 -2.69 -38.65 -26.52
CA TRP A 40 -2.52 -40.00 -26.01
C TRP A 40 -1.43 -40.13 -24.93
N MET A 41 -0.35 -39.35 -25.02
CA MET A 41 0.73 -39.36 -24.01
C MET A 41 0.26 -38.90 -22.64
N TYR A 42 -0.69 -37.96 -22.58
CA TYR A 42 -1.27 -37.51 -21.31
C TYR A 42 -2.22 -38.56 -20.73
N THR A 43 -2.97 -39.26 -21.59
CA THR A 43 -3.83 -40.38 -21.17
C THR A 43 -3.01 -41.52 -20.58
N GLU A 44 -1.91 -41.91 -21.22
CA GLU A 44 -0.99 -42.93 -20.72
C GLU A 44 -0.42 -42.52 -19.37
N ARG A 45 0.15 -41.31 -19.28
CA ARG A 45 0.72 -40.80 -18.03
C ARG A 45 -0.30 -40.72 -16.89
N LEU A 46 -1.54 -40.31 -17.16
CA LEU A 46 -2.60 -40.32 -16.14
C LEU A 46 -2.94 -41.75 -15.69
N THR A 47 -2.96 -42.71 -16.61
CA THR A 47 -3.21 -44.13 -16.31
C THR A 47 -2.13 -44.72 -15.42
N GLU A 48 -0.86 -44.40 -15.69
CA GLU A 48 0.26 -44.77 -14.83
C GLU A 48 0.11 -44.18 -13.43
N LEU A 49 -0.16 -42.88 -13.31
CA LEU A 49 -0.34 -42.21 -12.01
C LEU A 49 -1.50 -42.79 -11.20
N ARG A 50 -2.62 -43.09 -11.88
CA ARG A 50 -3.77 -43.77 -11.28
C ARG A 50 -3.40 -45.15 -10.75
N THR A 51 -2.67 -45.92 -11.55
CA THR A 51 -2.23 -47.27 -11.20
C THR A 51 -1.28 -47.24 -10.00
N HIS A 52 -0.30 -46.33 -9.99
CA HIS A 52 0.61 -46.14 -8.85
C HIS A 52 -0.14 -45.76 -7.58
N TYR A 53 -1.13 -44.86 -7.67
CA TYR A 53 -1.95 -44.48 -6.53
C TYR A 53 -2.81 -45.64 -5.99
N GLN A 54 -3.39 -46.45 -6.88
CA GLN A 54 -4.16 -47.65 -6.52
C GLN A 54 -3.29 -48.68 -5.80
N TYR A 55 -2.07 -48.95 -6.29
CA TYR A 55 -1.15 -49.86 -5.60
C TYR A 55 -0.75 -49.35 -4.22
N MET A 56 -0.44 -48.05 -4.10
CA MET A 56 -0.12 -47.45 -2.80
C MET A 56 -1.29 -47.57 -1.81
N LEU A 57 -2.54 -47.38 -2.26
CA LEU A 57 -3.72 -47.58 -1.43
C LEU A 57 -3.91 -49.05 -1.05
N HIS A 58 -3.70 -49.98 -2.00
CA HIS A 58 -3.80 -51.41 -1.75
C HIS A 58 -2.83 -51.86 -0.64
N TYR A 59 -1.54 -51.53 -0.76
CA TYR A 59 -0.54 -51.87 0.27
C TYR A 59 -0.86 -51.23 1.62
N PHE A 60 -1.36 -49.98 1.63
CA PHE A 60 -1.77 -49.31 2.86
C PHE A 60 -2.94 -50.02 3.55
N VAL A 61 -3.96 -50.44 2.80
CA VAL A 61 -5.12 -51.17 3.34
C VAL A 61 -4.74 -52.57 3.82
N GLU A 62 -3.77 -53.22 3.18
CA GLU A 62 -3.22 -54.51 3.63
C GLU A 62 -2.37 -54.42 4.90
N GLY A 63 -2.18 -53.21 5.46
CA GLY A 63 -1.43 -53.00 6.70
C GLY A 63 0.09 -53.06 6.54
N GLN A 64 0.60 -53.01 5.30
CA GLN A 64 2.03 -52.94 5.03
C GLN A 64 2.53 -51.51 5.29
N GLN A 65 3.48 -51.35 6.22
CA GLN A 65 4.13 -50.06 6.45
C GLN A 65 5.26 -49.85 5.45
N ASP A 66 5.02 -49.02 4.42
CA ASP A 66 6.09 -48.54 3.54
C ASP A 66 6.66 -47.21 4.09
N PRO A 67 7.93 -47.16 4.53
CA PRO A 67 8.54 -45.93 5.02
C PRO A 67 8.62 -44.81 3.97
N LYS A 68 8.49 -45.14 2.67
CA LYS A 68 8.48 -44.18 1.56
C LYS A 68 7.09 -43.77 1.10
N GLN A 69 6.03 -44.25 1.74
CA GLN A 69 4.64 -44.00 1.34
C GLN A 69 4.35 -42.50 1.16
N GLN A 70 4.79 -41.66 2.10
CA GLN A 70 4.57 -40.21 2.04
C GLN A 70 5.30 -39.55 0.85
N ALA A 71 6.53 -39.98 0.57
CA ALA A 71 7.31 -39.47 -0.56
C ALA A 71 6.66 -39.87 -1.90
N ILE A 72 6.14 -41.11 -1.99
CA ILE A 72 5.39 -41.60 -3.15
C ILE A 72 4.10 -40.76 -3.33
N TYR A 73 3.34 -40.54 -2.27
CA TYR A 73 2.13 -39.71 -2.31
C TYR A 73 2.42 -38.29 -2.80
N GLN A 74 3.46 -37.65 -2.26
CA GLN A 74 3.88 -36.31 -2.69
C GLN A 74 4.30 -36.28 -4.15
N LYS A 75 5.05 -37.29 -4.62
CA LYS A 75 5.45 -37.42 -6.03
C LYS A 75 4.23 -37.53 -6.95
N ILE A 76 3.29 -38.42 -6.63
CA ILE A 76 2.04 -38.58 -7.41
C ILE A 76 1.26 -37.25 -7.42
N THR A 77 1.14 -36.58 -6.27
CA THR A 77 0.46 -35.28 -6.16
C THR A 77 1.11 -34.23 -7.07
N ARG A 78 2.45 -34.14 -7.04
CA ARG A 78 3.23 -33.23 -7.89
C ARG A 78 3.07 -33.55 -9.38
N ASP A 79 3.05 -34.83 -9.74
CA ASP A 79 2.88 -35.26 -11.12
C ASP A 79 1.47 -35.00 -11.65
N ILE A 80 0.42 -35.20 -10.84
CA ILE A 80 -0.97 -34.83 -11.21
C ILE A 80 -1.09 -33.32 -11.39
N TYR A 81 -0.51 -32.53 -10.48
CA TYR A 81 -0.50 -31.08 -10.61
C TYR A 81 0.16 -30.64 -11.92
N THR A 82 1.34 -31.20 -12.21
CA THR A 82 2.12 -30.88 -13.41
C THR A 82 1.34 -31.27 -14.67
N LEU A 83 0.75 -32.46 -14.69
CA LEU A 83 -0.03 -32.94 -15.84
C LEU A 83 -1.28 -32.08 -16.10
N ALA A 84 -1.96 -31.61 -15.04
CA ALA A 84 -3.08 -30.68 -15.16
C ALA A 84 -2.66 -29.33 -15.75
N ASP A 85 -1.53 -28.78 -15.31
CA ASP A 85 -0.97 -27.54 -15.82
C ASP A 85 -0.52 -27.68 -17.29
N ASP A 86 0.08 -28.81 -17.66
CA ASP A 86 0.52 -29.08 -19.04
C ASP A 86 -0.66 -29.26 -20.00
N ALA A 87 -1.68 -30.03 -19.59
CA ALA A 87 -2.89 -30.26 -20.39
C ALA A 87 -3.68 -28.95 -20.58
N SER A 88 -3.89 -28.19 -19.51
CA SER A 88 -4.62 -26.93 -19.57
C SER A 88 -3.92 -25.86 -20.39
N ASN A 89 -2.60 -25.70 -20.25
CA ASN A 89 -1.84 -24.72 -21.04
C ASN A 89 -1.90 -25.05 -22.52
N ARG A 90 -1.81 -26.32 -22.89
CA ARG A 90 -1.93 -26.75 -24.29
C ARG A 90 -3.33 -26.46 -24.85
N LEU A 91 -4.38 -26.70 -24.08
CA LEU A 91 -5.75 -26.33 -24.45
C LEU A 91 -5.93 -24.81 -24.62
N LEU A 92 -5.48 -24.04 -23.64
CA LEU A 92 -5.62 -22.58 -23.63
C LEU A 92 -4.80 -21.92 -24.74
N THR A 93 -3.63 -22.46 -25.07
CA THR A 93 -2.79 -21.97 -26.18
C THR A 93 -3.52 -22.02 -27.52
N ARG A 94 -4.44 -22.98 -27.74
CA ARG A 94 -5.17 -23.10 -29.01
C ARG A 94 -5.97 -21.83 -29.34
N ASN A 95 -6.82 -21.38 -28.40
CA ASN A 95 -7.85 -20.37 -28.69
C ASN A 95 -8.04 -19.28 -27.62
N CYS A 96 -7.29 -19.28 -26.50
CA CYS A 96 -7.51 -18.27 -25.46
C CYS A 96 -7.01 -16.89 -25.93
N PRO A 97 -7.84 -15.83 -25.85
CA PRO A 97 -7.48 -14.50 -26.34
C PRO A 97 -6.60 -13.70 -25.36
N SER A 98 -6.31 -14.22 -24.16
CA SER A 98 -5.48 -13.48 -23.20
C SER A 98 -4.06 -13.29 -23.73
N PHE A 99 -3.44 -12.18 -23.34
CA PHE A 99 -2.15 -11.69 -23.82
C PHE A 99 -1.08 -12.79 -23.83
N PHE A 100 -0.94 -13.52 -22.72
CA PHE A 100 0.02 -14.62 -22.60
C PHE A 100 -0.09 -15.65 -23.74
N TYR A 101 -1.29 -16.17 -24.00
CA TYR A 101 -1.51 -17.19 -25.03
C TYR A 101 -1.48 -16.63 -26.44
N GLU A 102 -1.86 -15.35 -26.62
CA GLU A 102 -1.67 -14.64 -27.89
C GLU A 102 -0.18 -14.55 -28.25
N GLN A 103 0.65 -14.10 -27.31
CA GLN A 103 2.10 -14.02 -27.51
C GLN A 103 2.70 -15.41 -27.69
N THR A 104 2.28 -16.40 -26.91
CA THR A 104 2.75 -17.79 -27.08
C THR A 104 2.50 -18.30 -28.51
N ARG A 105 1.31 -18.04 -29.07
CA ARG A 105 1.02 -18.41 -30.47
C ARG A 105 1.83 -17.61 -31.48
N LYS A 106 2.12 -16.34 -31.24
CA LYS A 106 3.00 -15.52 -32.11
C LYS A 106 4.42 -16.09 -32.10
N MET A 107 4.99 -16.34 -30.92
CA MET A 107 6.34 -16.89 -30.78
C MET A 107 6.47 -18.28 -31.42
N ASN A 108 5.45 -19.14 -31.29
CA ASN A 108 5.45 -20.47 -31.94
C ASN A 108 5.42 -20.45 -33.48
N ARG A 109 5.18 -19.30 -34.13
CA ARG A 109 5.18 -19.16 -35.60
C ARG A 109 6.54 -18.71 -36.15
N HIS A 110 7.40 -18.13 -35.33
CA HIS A 110 8.70 -17.61 -35.74
C HIS A 110 9.78 -18.69 -35.58
N GLU A 111 10.88 -18.57 -36.33
CA GLU A 111 12.09 -19.35 -36.07
C GLU A 111 12.57 -19.07 -34.65
N THR A 112 12.84 -20.13 -33.90
CA THR A 112 13.06 -20.04 -32.46
C THR A 112 14.52 -19.68 -32.18
N THR A 113 14.81 -18.38 -32.02
CA THR A 113 16.11 -17.94 -31.51
C THR A 113 16.31 -18.48 -30.09
N THR A 114 17.40 -19.20 -29.86
CA THR A 114 17.75 -19.76 -28.55
C THR A 114 18.38 -18.72 -27.63
N LEU A 115 18.38 -18.95 -26.32
CA LEU A 115 19.05 -18.05 -25.37
C LEU A 115 20.57 -17.98 -25.59
N ASP A 116 21.17 -19.08 -26.04
CA ASP A 116 22.59 -19.10 -26.43
C ASP A 116 22.84 -18.17 -27.63
N GLU A 117 21.96 -18.20 -28.63
CA GLU A 117 22.05 -17.29 -29.79
C GLU A 117 21.81 -15.83 -29.40
N TYR A 118 20.86 -15.53 -28.49
CA TYR A 118 20.70 -14.17 -27.96
C TYR A 118 21.95 -13.70 -27.24
N ALA A 119 22.60 -14.56 -26.45
CA ALA A 119 23.85 -14.22 -25.78
C ALA A 119 24.96 -13.85 -26.79
N ASP A 120 25.08 -14.63 -27.87
CA ASP A 120 26.01 -14.34 -28.97
C ASP A 120 25.67 -13.04 -29.69
N ILE A 121 24.38 -12.76 -29.93
CA ILE A 121 23.92 -11.53 -30.56
C ILE A 121 24.28 -10.31 -29.71
N PHE A 122 23.99 -10.34 -28.40
CA PHE A 122 24.31 -9.23 -27.50
C PHE A 122 25.82 -9.01 -27.38
N SER A 123 26.61 -10.09 -27.35
CA SER A 123 28.07 -10.01 -27.35
C SER A 123 28.59 -9.32 -28.62
N LYS A 124 28.12 -9.75 -29.80
CA LYS A 124 28.48 -9.13 -31.09
C LYS A 124 28.03 -7.67 -31.22
N GLN A 125 26.90 -7.31 -30.64
CA GLN A 125 26.41 -5.93 -30.63
C GLN A 125 27.28 -5.01 -29.78
N ALA A 126 27.82 -5.51 -28.66
CA ALA A 126 28.79 -4.77 -27.84
C ALA A 126 30.11 -4.55 -28.60
N ASP A 127 30.60 -5.57 -29.32
CA ASP A 127 31.78 -5.45 -30.20
C ASP A 127 31.53 -4.43 -31.32
N THR A 128 30.35 -4.50 -31.94
CA THR A 128 29.93 -3.58 -33.02
C THR A 128 29.86 -2.15 -32.51
N PHE A 129 29.30 -1.93 -31.32
CA PHE A 129 29.27 -0.61 -30.67
C PHE A 129 30.68 -0.05 -30.47
N SER A 130 31.60 -0.88 -29.98
CA SER A 130 33.02 -0.51 -29.80
C SER A 130 33.68 -0.12 -31.12
N PHE A 131 33.42 -0.86 -32.21
CA PHE A 131 33.92 -0.54 -33.54
C PHE A 131 33.35 0.78 -34.09
N ILE A 132 32.05 1.02 -33.92
CA ILE A 132 31.41 2.27 -34.34
C ILE A 132 32.00 3.46 -33.57
N GLY A 133 32.35 3.27 -32.30
CA GLY A 133 33.03 4.27 -31.47
C GLY A 133 34.35 4.80 -32.06
N LEU A 134 35.05 3.98 -32.86
CA LEU A 134 36.31 4.33 -33.53
C LEU A 134 36.13 5.14 -34.82
N LEU A 135 34.91 5.26 -35.33
CA LEU A 135 34.62 6.08 -36.51
C LEU A 135 34.76 7.57 -36.18
N GLU A 136 35.14 8.36 -37.19
CA GLU A 136 35.16 9.82 -37.11
C GLU A 136 33.76 10.37 -36.80
N GLU A 137 33.69 11.45 -36.03
CA GLU A 137 32.42 12.12 -35.72
C GLU A 137 31.77 12.62 -37.02
N GLY A 138 30.51 12.25 -37.22
CA GLY A 138 29.75 12.58 -38.43
C GLY A 138 28.46 11.78 -38.56
N GLU A 139 27.70 12.08 -39.61
CA GLU A 139 26.39 11.45 -39.89
C GLU A 139 26.49 9.92 -39.99
N GLU A 140 27.56 9.40 -40.58
CA GLU A 140 27.75 7.94 -40.71
C GLU A 140 27.88 7.24 -39.35
N LYS A 141 28.65 7.82 -38.42
CA LYS A 141 28.80 7.28 -37.07
C LYS A 141 27.46 7.28 -36.35
N LYS A 142 26.73 8.40 -36.43
CA LYS A 142 25.40 8.56 -35.82
C LYS A 142 24.39 7.55 -36.37
N GLU A 143 24.30 7.41 -37.70
CA GLU A 143 23.40 6.46 -38.34
C GLU A 143 23.72 5.00 -37.96
N ARG A 144 25.01 4.64 -37.87
CA ARG A 144 25.43 3.31 -37.42
C ARG A 144 25.12 3.06 -35.95
N LEU A 145 25.32 4.04 -35.07
CA LEU A 145 24.94 3.96 -33.65
C LEU A 145 23.44 3.72 -33.51
N ASN A 146 22.62 4.52 -34.18
CA ASN A 146 21.16 4.41 -34.12
C ASN A 146 20.67 3.04 -34.61
N ARG A 147 21.23 2.54 -35.72
CA ARG A 147 20.90 1.22 -36.24
C ARG A 147 21.32 0.09 -35.31
N ASN A 148 22.51 0.18 -34.69
CA ASN A 148 22.96 -0.81 -33.72
C ASN A 148 22.07 -0.81 -32.47
N GLN A 149 21.72 0.37 -31.96
CA GLN A 149 20.83 0.56 -30.82
C GLN A 149 19.42 0.00 -31.10
N LEU A 150 18.81 0.35 -32.24
CA LEU A 150 17.51 -0.18 -32.64
C LEU A 150 17.54 -1.72 -32.77
N SER A 151 18.63 -2.27 -33.31
CA SER A 151 18.81 -3.72 -33.39
C SER A 151 18.94 -4.37 -32.01
N TYR A 152 19.60 -3.72 -31.06
CA TYR A 152 19.73 -4.19 -29.68
C TYR A 152 18.36 -4.19 -28.98
N GLU A 153 17.63 -3.09 -29.06
CA GLU A 153 16.28 -2.92 -28.50
C GLU A 153 15.28 -3.96 -29.03
N ASN A 154 15.27 -4.18 -30.35
CA ASN A 154 14.42 -5.21 -30.96
C ASN A 154 14.74 -6.62 -30.46
N LYS A 155 16.03 -6.94 -30.29
CA LYS A 155 16.47 -8.27 -29.81
C LYS A 155 16.21 -8.46 -28.33
N MET A 156 16.32 -7.40 -27.53
CA MET A 156 15.88 -7.36 -26.14
C MET A 156 14.39 -7.65 -25.99
N GLN A 157 13.55 -7.01 -26.81
CA GLN A 157 12.10 -7.25 -26.84
C GLN A 157 11.77 -8.68 -27.29
N GLU A 158 12.41 -9.18 -28.35
CA GLU A 158 12.21 -10.55 -28.84
C GLU A 158 12.56 -11.59 -27.75
N MET A 159 13.71 -11.42 -27.10
CA MET A 159 14.15 -12.25 -25.98
C MET A 159 13.16 -12.20 -24.81
N PHE A 160 12.67 -11.01 -24.45
CA PHE A 160 11.65 -10.86 -23.39
C PHE A 160 10.44 -11.76 -23.67
N TYR A 161 9.90 -11.75 -24.90
CA TYR A 161 8.76 -12.59 -25.26
C TYR A 161 9.10 -14.07 -25.35
N THR A 162 10.29 -14.42 -25.83
CA THR A 162 10.79 -15.80 -25.83
C THR A 162 10.81 -16.37 -24.40
N VAL A 163 11.32 -15.61 -23.43
CA VAL A 163 11.37 -16.01 -22.02
C VAL A 163 10.00 -15.96 -21.36
N TYR A 164 9.20 -14.92 -21.63
CA TYR A 164 7.87 -14.74 -21.05
C TYR A 164 6.91 -15.86 -21.47
N THR A 165 7.02 -16.37 -22.71
CA THR A 165 6.17 -17.45 -23.23
C THR A 165 6.83 -18.83 -23.17
N SER A 166 7.99 -18.90 -22.53
CA SER A 166 8.85 -20.07 -22.49
C SER A 166 8.18 -21.30 -21.85
N SER A 167 8.43 -22.47 -22.43
CA SER A 167 7.99 -23.78 -21.91
C SER A 167 8.54 -24.06 -20.50
N PRO A 168 7.98 -25.05 -19.76
CA PRO A 168 8.53 -25.48 -18.49
C PRO A 168 9.95 -26.00 -18.66
N THR A 169 10.79 -25.79 -17.65
CA THR A 169 12.16 -26.32 -17.59
C THR A 169 12.19 -27.84 -17.45
N ARG A 170 11.11 -28.42 -16.93
CA ARG A 170 10.96 -29.86 -16.71
C ARG A 170 10.66 -30.58 -18.02
N GLY A 171 11.47 -31.60 -18.34
CA GLY A 171 11.25 -32.48 -19.49
C GLY A 171 11.72 -31.93 -20.84
N THR A 172 12.26 -30.72 -20.90
CA THR A 172 12.98 -30.20 -22.08
C THR A 172 14.48 -30.26 -21.83
N ASN A 173 15.18 -31.14 -22.54
CA ASN A 173 16.64 -31.24 -22.45
C ASN A 173 17.26 -29.89 -22.83
N GLY A 174 18.08 -29.31 -21.94
CA GLY A 174 18.93 -28.14 -22.22
C GLY A 174 18.31 -26.75 -22.02
N MET A 175 17.00 -26.62 -21.78
CA MET A 175 16.39 -25.28 -21.63
C MET A 175 16.83 -24.58 -20.34
N PHE A 176 16.81 -25.30 -19.21
CA PHE A 176 17.33 -24.80 -17.94
C PHE A 176 18.82 -24.48 -18.05
N ASP A 177 19.60 -25.38 -18.66
CA ASP A 177 21.04 -25.18 -18.85
C ASP A 177 21.36 -23.97 -19.74
N SER A 178 20.52 -23.69 -20.76
CA SER A 178 20.66 -22.50 -21.61
C SER A 178 20.33 -21.21 -20.83
N MET A 179 19.31 -21.24 -19.97
CA MET A 179 19.02 -20.11 -19.06
C MET A 179 20.16 -19.84 -18.08
N GLN A 180 20.76 -20.90 -17.51
CA GLN A 180 21.93 -20.76 -16.63
C GLN A 180 23.13 -20.18 -17.38
N ARG A 181 23.47 -20.74 -18.56
CA ARG A 181 24.56 -20.23 -19.40
C ARG A 181 24.37 -18.77 -19.78
N PHE A 182 23.15 -18.35 -20.14
CA PHE A 182 22.83 -16.96 -20.43
C PHE A 182 23.12 -16.03 -19.23
N MET A 183 22.73 -16.44 -18.03
CA MET A 183 22.98 -15.66 -16.81
C MET A 183 24.47 -15.63 -16.43
N GLU A 184 25.18 -16.74 -16.59
CA GLU A 184 26.61 -16.90 -16.29
C GLU A 184 27.52 -16.19 -17.31
N ASN A 185 27.07 -16.02 -18.56
CA ASN A 185 27.86 -15.37 -19.60
C ASN A 185 28.18 -13.91 -19.24
N GLN A 186 29.46 -13.60 -19.06
CA GLN A 186 29.95 -12.28 -18.67
C GLN A 186 29.83 -11.22 -19.79
N LEU A 187 29.73 -11.66 -21.05
CA LEU A 187 29.60 -10.78 -22.21
C LEU A 187 28.17 -10.26 -22.39
N VAL A 188 27.18 -10.93 -21.78
CA VAL A 188 25.79 -10.47 -21.83
C VAL A 188 25.61 -9.26 -20.90
N PRO A 189 25.12 -8.11 -21.41
CA PRO A 189 24.94 -6.91 -20.62
C PRO A 189 23.96 -7.10 -19.44
N VAL A 190 24.20 -6.39 -18.34
CA VAL A 190 23.34 -6.42 -17.14
C VAL A 190 21.88 -6.05 -17.46
N PRO A 191 21.57 -5.01 -18.27
CA PRO A 191 20.19 -4.70 -18.64
C PRO A 191 19.46 -5.86 -19.34
N ALA A 192 20.18 -6.61 -20.19
CA ALA A 192 19.65 -7.80 -20.86
C ALA A 192 19.29 -8.91 -19.86
N LYS A 193 20.18 -9.18 -18.90
CA LYS A 193 19.91 -10.10 -17.80
C LYS A 193 18.75 -9.62 -16.93
N GLY A 194 18.65 -8.32 -16.69
CA GLY A 194 17.54 -7.72 -15.95
C GLY A 194 16.20 -7.99 -16.64
N ILE A 195 16.09 -7.69 -17.94
CA ILE A 195 14.87 -7.93 -18.72
C ILE A 195 14.52 -9.42 -18.79
N PHE A 196 15.52 -10.28 -18.94
CA PHE A 196 15.37 -11.73 -18.83
C PHE A 196 14.74 -12.14 -17.49
N LEU A 197 15.24 -11.63 -16.35
CA LEU A 197 14.73 -11.97 -15.02
C LEU A 197 13.28 -11.50 -14.80
N THR A 198 12.91 -10.34 -15.34
CA THR A 198 11.52 -9.85 -15.27
C THR A 198 10.59 -10.73 -16.11
N ALA A 199 10.99 -11.08 -17.33
CA ALA A 199 10.23 -12.01 -18.18
C ALA A 199 10.06 -13.38 -17.48
N LEU A 200 11.14 -13.88 -16.86
CA LEU A 200 11.15 -15.13 -16.10
C LEU A 200 10.20 -15.07 -14.91
N THR A 201 10.19 -13.96 -14.17
CA THR A 201 9.29 -13.71 -13.04
C THR A 201 7.83 -13.71 -13.49
N LEU A 202 7.49 -12.95 -14.55
CA LEU A 202 6.13 -12.85 -15.08
C LEU A 202 5.64 -14.19 -15.65
N ASN A 203 6.52 -14.94 -16.32
CA ASN A 203 6.23 -16.32 -16.73
C ASN A 203 5.94 -17.21 -15.52
N THR A 204 6.77 -17.13 -14.47
CA THR A 204 6.63 -17.96 -13.27
C THR A 204 5.37 -17.63 -12.48
N LEU A 205 4.95 -16.36 -12.42
CA LEU A 205 3.67 -15.92 -11.84
C LEU A 205 2.47 -16.43 -12.64
N HIS A 206 2.61 -16.55 -13.97
CA HIS A 206 1.58 -17.14 -14.82
C HIS A 206 1.52 -18.67 -14.66
N ARG A 207 2.68 -19.33 -14.58
CA ARG A 207 2.82 -20.78 -14.52
C ARG A 207 3.97 -21.18 -13.61
N PHE A 208 3.65 -21.96 -12.59
CA PHE A 208 4.62 -22.46 -11.62
C PHE A 208 5.74 -23.28 -12.29
N ASP A 209 6.99 -22.92 -12.03
CA ASP A 209 8.17 -23.65 -12.48
C ASP A 209 9.30 -23.59 -11.45
N ALA A 210 9.59 -24.72 -10.80
CA ALA A 210 10.62 -24.81 -9.77
C ALA A 210 12.04 -24.50 -10.30
N GLY A 211 12.35 -24.84 -11.56
CA GLY A 211 13.65 -24.52 -12.17
C GLY A 211 13.85 -23.03 -12.34
N LYS A 212 12.81 -22.30 -12.80
CA LYS A 212 12.86 -20.84 -12.94
C LYS A 212 12.99 -20.15 -11.58
N ILE A 213 12.27 -20.64 -10.57
CA ILE A 213 12.40 -20.17 -9.16
C ILE A 213 13.83 -20.39 -8.65
N ASN A 214 14.40 -21.55 -8.94
CA ASN A 214 15.77 -21.88 -8.57
C ASN A 214 16.79 -20.91 -9.20
N LEU A 215 16.60 -20.52 -10.46
CA LEU A 215 17.46 -19.53 -11.12
C LEU A 215 17.33 -18.14 -10.49
N LEU A 216 16.12 -17.73 -10.07
CA LEU A 216 15.91 -16.49 -9.32
C LEU A 216 16.65 -16.54 -7.96
N LEU A 217 16.55 -17.64 -7.23
CA LEU A 217 17.27 -17.85 -5.96
C LEU A 217 18.79 -17.79 -6.14
N ASP A 218 19.34 -18.35 -7.22
CA ASP A 218 20.77 -18.22 -7.56
C ASP A 218 21.17 -16.76 -7.80
N THR A 219 20.29 -16.00 -8.46
CA THR A 219 20.55 -14.59 -8.81
C THR A 219 20.60 -13.70 -7.57
N CYS A 220 19.92 -14.03 -6.47
CA CYS A 220 19.93 -13.23 -5.24
C CYS A 220 21.34 -13.05 -4.62
N ARG A 221 22.30 -13.93 -4.94
CA ARG A 221 23.68 -13.86 -4.45
C ARG A 221 24.60 -12.99 -5.28
N ARG A 222 24.12 -12.52 -6.44
CA ARG A 222 24.93 -11.74 -7.36
C ARG A 222 25.19 -10.33 -6.82
N PRO A 223 26.37 -9.73 -7.12
CA PRO A 223 26.73 -8.41 -6.62
C PRO A 223 25.99 -7.26 -7.33
N GLU A 224 25.49 -7.47 -8.56
CA GLU A 224 24.86 -6.42 -9.36
C GLU A 224 23.48 -6.02 -8.78
N PRO A 225 23.29 -4.74 -8.36
CA PRO A 225 22.05 -4.27 -7.75
C PRO A 225 20.78 -4.55 -8.54
N GLU A 226 20.84 -4.32 -9.85
CA GLU A 226 19.70 -4.54 -10.73
C GLU A 226 19.26 -6.01 -10.75
N LEU A 227 20.20 -6.96 -10.70
CA LEU A 227 19.91 -8.38 -10.82
C LEU A 227 19.33 -8.95 -9.52
N PHE A 228 19.97 -8.68 -8.37
CA PHE A 228 19.45 -9.19 -7.11
C PHE A 228 18.11 -8.52 -6.74
N ALA A 229 17.91 -7.24 -7.08
CA ALA A 229 16.66 -6.54 -6.81
C ALA A 229 15.51 -7.15 -7.60
N ARG A 230 15.69 -7.36 -8.91
CA ARG A 230 14.68 -8.05 -9.75
C ARG A 230 14.39 -9.47 -9.26
N ALA A 231 15.40 -10.21 -8.83
CA ALA A 231 15.23 -11.55 -8.30
C ALA A 231 14.44 -11.56 -6.97
N ILE A 232 14.82 -10.74 -5.99
CA ILE A 232 14.15 -10.67 -4.69
C ILE A 232 12.70 -10.19 -4.86
N VAL A 233 12.50 -9.09 -5.59
CA VAL A 233 11.18 -8.51 -5.84
C VAL A 233 10.28 -9.47 -6.62
N GLY A 234 10.85 -10.31 -7.49
CA GLY A 234 10.11 -11.37 -8.18
C GLY A 234 9.77 -12.57 -7.29
N LEU A 235 10.69 -13.00 -6.43
CA LEU A 235 10.51 -14.16 -5.55
C LEU A 235 9.39 -13.95 -4.52
N ILE A 236 9.31 -12.77 -3.90
CA ILE A 236 8.32 -12.47 -2.86
C ILE A 236 6.88 -12.81 -3.30
N PRO A 237 6.35 -12.23 -4.40
CA PRO A 237 4.99 -12.51 -4.87
C PRO A 237 4.85 -13.93 -5.44
N ILE A 238 5.91 -14.54 -6.01
CA ILE A 238 5.86 -15.95 -6.44
C ILE A 238 5.61 -16.86 -5.23
N PHE A 239 6.33 -16.64 -4.12
CA PHE A 239 6.18 -17.40 -2.89
C PHE A 239 4.81 -17.22 -2.22
N GLN A 240 4.22 -16.02 -2.30
CA GLN A 240 2.84 -15.78 -1.86
C GLN A 240 1.82 -16.47 -2.77
N THR A 241 1.95 -16.32 -4.10
CA THR A 241 1.01 -16.85 -5.10
C THR A 241 0.88 -18.38 -4.99
N TYR A 242 1.99 -19.07 -4.74
CA TYR A 242 2.03 -20.54 -4.69
C TYR A 242 2.16 -21.10 -3.28
N ARG A 243 1.66 -20.38 -2.25
CA ARG A 243 1.73 -20.78 -0.83
C ARG A 243 1.39 -22.25 -0.58
N SER A 244 0.39 -22.79 -1.29
CA SER A 244 -0.07 -24.17 -1.13
C SER A 244 0.85 -25.24 -1.72
N LEU A 245 1.78 -24.87 -2.60
CA LEU A 245 2.65 -25.81 -3.32
C LEU A 245 3.98 -26.09 -2.61
N TRP A 246 4.44 -25.22 -1.71
CA TRP A 246 5.76 -25.36 -1.08
C TRP A 246 6.00 -26.71 -0.38
N PRO A 247 5.00 -27.36 0.25
CA PRO A 247 5.18 -28.72 0.77
C PRO A 247 5.53 -29.80 -0.28
N LEU A 248 5.25 -29.55 -1.57
CA LEU A 248 5.56 -30.46 -2.69
C LEU A 248 6.91 -30.15 -3.37
N TYR A 249 7.51 -29.01 -3.04
CA TYR A 249 8.77 -28.53 -3.60
C TYR A 249 9.72 -28.08 -2.48
N PRO A 250 10.12 -29.00 -1.57
CA PRO A 250 11.04 -28.69 -0.49
C PRO A 250 12.36 -28.14 -1.01
N GLU A 251 12.80 -28.54 -2.22
CA GLU A 251 14.04 -28.06 -2.82
C GLU A 251 14.11 -26.53 -2.96
N CYS A 252 12.98 -25.85 -3.22
CA CYS A 252 12.96 -24.39 -3.30
C CYS A 252 12.97 -23.75 -1.90
N SER A 253 12.26 -24.35 -0.95
CA SER A 253 12.15 -23.84 0.43
C SER A 253 13.47 -24.01 1.19
N ASP A 254 14.15 -25.15 1.00
CA ASP A 254 15.45 -25.44 1.62
C ASP A 254 16.54 -24.50 1.09
N ARG A 255 16.49 -24.15 -0.19
CA ARG A 255 17.41 -23.14 -0.77
C ARG A 255 17.17 -21.75 -0.20
N LEU A 256 15.92 -21.34 -0.03
CA LEU A 256 15.62 -20.07 0.62
C LEU A 256 16.06 -20.05 2.08
N LYS A 257 15.89 -21.18 2.79
CA LYS A 257 16.43 -21.37 4.14
C LYS A 257 17.95 -21.24 4.16
N LEU A 258 18.66 -21.84 3.22
CA LEU A 258 20.12 -21.71 3.12
C LEU A 258 20.57 -20.29 2.74
N LEU A 259 19.77 -19.53 1.98
CA LEU A 259 20.02 -18.10 1.76
C LEU A 259 19.80 -17.27 3.02
N SER A 260 18.92 -17.69 3.93
CA SER A 260 18.65 -16.97 5.17
C SER A 260 19.81 -16.94 6.16
N ASP A 261 20.86 -17.73 5.93
CA ASP A 261 22.10 -17.67 6.70
C ASP A 261 22.97 -16.45 6.32
N ASP A 262 22.69 -15.79 5.19
CA ASP A 262 23.39 -14.56 4.74
C ASP A 262 22.65 -13.29 5.22
N PRO A 263 23.27 -12.49 6.12
CA PRO A 263 22.68 -11.24 6.61
C PRO A 263 22.40 -10.22 5.49
N THR A 264 23.22 -10.20 4.43
CA THR A 264 23.04 -9.28 3.29
C THR A 264 21.77 -9.62 2.53
N PHE A 265 21.57 -10.89 2.26
CA PHE A 265 20.33 -11.39 1.65
C PHE A 265 19.12 -11.06 2.53
N ASN A 266 19.19 -11.33 3.84
CA ASN A 266 18.09 -11.06 4.76
C ASN A 266 17.69 -9.59 4.76
N ARG A 267 18.66 -8.65 4.88
CA ARG A 267 18.38 -7.21 4.81
C ARG A 267 17.64 -6.87 3.52
N ARG A 268 18.20 -7.25 2.36
CA ARG A 268 17.60 -6.96 1.05
C ARG A 268 16.20 -7.58 0.90
N PHE A 269 16.00 -8.79 1.41
CA PHE A 269 14.71 -9.48 1.37
C PHE A 269 13.65 -8.76 2.23
N ILE A 270 14.04 -8.31 3.42
CA ILE A 270 13.17 -7.51 4.30
C ILE A 270 12.85 -6.16 3.69
N THR A 271 13.83 -5.46 3.08
CA THR A 271 13.57 -4.24 2.30
C THR A 271 12.54 -4.49 1.19
N GLY A 272 12.61 -5.64 0.52
CA GLY A 272 11.62 -6.05 -0.47
C GLY A 272 10.22 -6.19 0.14
N ILE A 273 10.10 -6.90 1.26
CA ILE A 273 8.82 -7.08 1.97
C ILE A 273 8.24 -5.74 2.43
N THR A 274 9.03 -4.90 3.10
CA THR A 274 8.54 -3.60 3.59
C THR A 274 8.18 -2.67 2.43
N GLY A 275 8.92 -2.72 1.32
CA GLY A 275 8.58 -2.01 0.09
C GLY A 275 7.22 -2.44 -0.49
N PHE A 276 6.86 -3.72 -0.46
CA PHE A 276 5.53 -4.18 -0.89
C PHE A 276 4.40 -3.75 0.07
N ILE A 277 4.66 -3.71 1.38
CA ILE A 277 3.71 -3.17 2.38
C ILE A 277 3.44 -1.69 2.07
N GLN A 278 4.50 -0.90 1.85
CA GLN A 278 4.37 0.51 1.49
C GLN A 278 3.61 0.70 0.17
N ALA A 279 3.87 -0.14 -0.84
CA ALA A 279 3.23 -0.03 -2.15
C ALA A 279 1.71 -0.19 -2.12
N HIS A 280 1.14 -0.90 -1.13
CA HIS A 280 -0.31 -1.04 -0.98
C HIS A 280 -1.02 0.26 -0.59
N GLU A 281 -0.34 1.18 0.10
CA GLU A 281 -0.90 2.47 0.48
C GLU A 281 -0.78 3.51 -0.65
N THR A 282 -0.01 3.22 -1.72
CA THR A 282 0.26 4.15 -2.82
C THR A 282 -1.03 4.69 -3.47
N GLU A 283 -2.06 3.87 -3.66
CA GLU A 283 -3.34 4.32 -4.23
C GLU A 283 -4.07 5.32 -3.30
N LYS A 284 -4.09 5.06 -1.99
CA LYS A 284 -4.69 5.97 -1.01
C LYS A 284 -3.93 7.29 -0.92
N ILE A 285 -2.59 7.22 -0.90
CA ILE A 285 -1.71 8.38 -0.87
C ILE A 285 -1.88 9.19 -2.16
N ALA A 286 -1.87 8.54 -3.32
CA ALA A 286 -2.09 9.19 -4.60
C ALA A 286 -3.46 9.89 -4.68
N LYS A 287 -4.50 9.27 -4.15
CA LYS A 287 -5.84 9.86 -4.05
C LYS A 287 -5.83 11.11 -3.16
N ARG A 288 -5.26 11.03 -1.96
CA ARG A 288 -5.13 12.16 -1.03
C ARG A 288 -4.33 13.32 -1.63
N LEU A 289 -3.22 13.02 -2.29
CA LEU A 289 -2.41 14.02 -3.01
C LEU A 289 -3.22 14.73 -4.09
N LYS A 290 -3.97 13.96 -4.90
CA LYS A 290 -4.75 14.48 -6.02
C LYS A 290 -5.99 15.27 -5.59
N GLU A 291 -6.68 14.82 -4.55
CA GLU A 291 -7.99 15.35 -4.15
C GLU A 291 -7.90 16.44 -3.08
N GLU A 292 -6.86 16.41 -2.23
CA GLU A 292 -6.72 17.31 -1.09
C GLU A 292 -5.48 18.19 -1.21
N ILE A 293 -4.28 17.59 -1.16
CA ILE A 293 -3.03 18.33 -0.98
C ILE A 293 -2.73 19.24 -2.18
N LEU A 294 -2.68 18.71 -3.40
CA LEU A 294 -2.34 19.52 -4.60
C LEU A 294 -3.40 20.58 -4.92
N PRO A 295 -4.72 20.30 -4.92
CA PRO A 295 -5.72 21.34 -5.15
C PRO A 295 -5.71 22.47 -4.12
N GLU A 296 -5.45 22.15 -2.84
CA GLU A 296 -5.34 23.17 -1.79
C GLU A 296 -4.09 24.04 -2.00
N MET A 297 -2.94 23.42 -2.28
CA MET A 297 -1.72 24.16 -2.64
C MET A 297 -1.94 25.09 -3.84
N MET A 298 -2.63 24.61 -4.89
CA MET A 298 -2.95 25.41 -6.08
C MET A 298 -3.91 26.57 -5.78
N LYS A 299 -4.85 26.42 -4.83
CA LYS A 299 -5.74 27.52 -4.39
C LYS A 299 -4.98 28.60 -3.61
N LEU A 300 -3.95 28.21 -2.85
CA LEU A 300 -3.13 29.10 -2.03
C LEU A 300 -2.07 29.85 -2.86
N SER A 301 -1.55 29.22 -3.92
CA SER A 301 -0.53 29.78 -4.84
C SER A 301 -0.85 31.20 -5.39
N PRO A 302 -2.03 31.50 -5.96
CA PRO A 302 -2.35 32.84 -6.47
C PRO A 302 -2.61 33.88 -5.37
N MET A 303 -2.93 33.49 -4.14
CA MET A 303 -3.04 34.43 -3.01
C MET A 303 -1.66 34.94 -2.59
N ILE A 304 -0.66 34.07 -2.67
CA ILE A 304 0.75 34.39 -2.39
C ILE A 304 1.31 35.23 -3.53
N GLY A 305 1.11 34.85 -4.80
CA GLY A 305 1.60 35.61 -5.96
C GLY A 305 0.96 37.00 -6.14
N LYS A 306 -0.18 37.26 -5.48
CA LYS A 306 -0.78 38.62 -5.41
C LYS A 306 -0.19 39.49 -4.29
N LYS A 307 0.33 38.87 -3.22
CA LYS A 307 0.94 39.56 -2.08
C LYS A 307 2.47 39.65 -2.19
N ILE A 308 3.09 38.73 -2.92
CA ILE A 308 4.53 38.62 -3.19
C ILE A 308 4.71 38.84 -4.69
N LYS A 309 5.43 39.89 -5.09
CA LYS A 309 5.80 40.09 -6.50
C LYS A 309 6.78 38.98 -6.90
N LEU A 310 6.38 38.10 -7.82
CA LEU A 310 7.20 36.98 -8.30
C LEU A 310 8.58 37.44 -8.84
N ASP A 311 8.67 38.65 -9.39
CA ASP A 311 9.91 39.23 -9.92
C ASP A 311 10.94 39.59 -8.83
N GLU A 312 10.49 39.83 -7.59
CA GLU A 312 11.37 40.06 -6.42
C GLU A 312 11.76 38.75 -5.73
N TRP A 313 11.00 37.67 -5.95
CA TRP A 313 11.24 36.34 -5.38
C TRP A 313 12.34 35.55 -6.12
N MET A 314 12.57 35.83 -7.41
CA MET A 314 13.58 35.17 -8.24
C MET A 314 14.79 36.06 -8.58
N GLY A 315 15.18 36.96 -7.66
CA GLY A 315 16.35 37.84 -7.85
C GLY A 315 17.67 37.08 -8.12
N GLU A 316 18.57 37.71 -8.89
CA GLU A 316 19.79 37.15 -9.49
C GLU A 316 20.88 36.61 -8.53
N THR A 317 20.63 36.52 -7.22
CA THR A 317 21.61 36.01 -6.24
C THR A 317 20.92 35.03 -5.30
N GLY A 318 21.34 33.77 -5.37
CA GLY A 318 20.67 32.64 -4.73
C GLY A 318 20.57 32.68 -3.20
N PHE A 319 19.58 31.94 -2.70
CA PHE A 319 19.53 31.20 -1.43
C PHE A 319 20.08 31.83 -0.14
N GLU A 320 19.94 33.14 0.10
CA GLU A 320 20.20 33.69 1.44
C GLU A 320 19.02 34.54 1.97
N GLU A 321 18.59 34.13 3.17
CA GLU A 321 17.63 34.74 4.11
C GLU A 321 16.17 34.94 3.63
N LYS A 322 15.31 33.99 4.02
CA LYS A 322 13.84 34.15 3.91
C LYS A 322 13.40 35.34 4.78
N ASN A 323 12.83 36.37 4.13
CA ASN A 323 12.21 37.51 4.80
C ASN A 323 11.17 37.03 5.85
N PRO A 324 11.29 37.43 7.14
CA PRO A 324 10.40 36.98 8.22
C PRO A 324 8.91 37.27 7.97
N GLU A 325 8.59 38.36 7.27
CA GLU A 325 7.21 38.72 6.91
C GLU A 325 6.61 37.73 5.91
N TRP A 326 7.42 37.19 4.99
CA TRP A 326 6.97 36.21 4.00
C TRP A 326 6.79 34.82 4.62
N GLN A 327 7.67 34.44 5.54
CA GLN A 327 7.53 33.23 6.34
C GLN A 327 6.18 33.24 7.07
N LYS A 328 5.85 34.37 7.70
CA LYS A 328 4.59 34.56 8.42
C LYS A 328 3.36 34.45 7.52
N ILE A 329 3.42 34.99 6.29
CA ILE A 329 2.33 34.85 5.31
C ILE A 329 2.15 33.40 4.85
N ILE A 330 3.25 32.66 4.70
CA ILE A 330 3.24 31.23 4.33
C ILE A 330 2.64 30.40 5.48
N ASP A 331 3.05 30.67 6.72
CA ASP A 331 2.53 30.00 7.92
C ASP A 331 1.03 30.29 8.12
N GLU A 332 0.61 31.56 7.97
CA GLU A 332 -0.80 31.96 8.06
C GLU A 332 -1.67 31.38 6.94
N SER A 333 -1.08 30.99 5.80
CA SER A 333 -1.80 30.42 4.66
C SER A 333 -2.10 28.92 4.79
N GLY A 334 -1.47 28.24 5.76
CA GLY A 334 -1.54 26.77 5.89
C GLY A 334 -0.74 26.01 4.81
N LEU A 335 -0.01 26.73 3.94
CA LEU A 335 0.85 26.11 2.93
C LEU A 335 2.05 25.40 3.55
N SER A 336 2.61 25.95 4.65
CA SER A 336 3.71 25.31 5.39
C SER A 336 3.33 23.91 5.84
N ASP A 337 2.17 23.75 6.46
CA ASP A 337 1.67 22.46 6.95
C ASP A 337 1.49 21.45 5.79
N LYS A 338 1.02 21.90 4.62
CA LYS A 338 0.83 21.03 3.44
C LYS A 338 2.15 20.63 2.77
N LEU A 339 3.12 21.55 2.71
CA LEU A 339 4.46 21.23 2.23
C LEU A 339 5.16 20.27 3.19
N GLN A 340 5.03 20.50 4.49
CA GLN A 340 5.54 19.61 5.52
C GLN A 340 4.90 18.21 5.40
N GLU A 341 3.57 18.13 5.23
CA GLU A 341 2.85 16.87 5.01
C GLU A 341 3.36 16.14 3.76
N LEU A 342 3.62 16.85 2.65
CA LEU A 342 4.20 16.26 1.44
C LEU A 342 5.63 15.75 1.68
N THR A 343 6.46 16.52 2.38
CA THR A 343 7.83 16.14 2.74
C THR A 343 7.83 14.95 3.69
N GLU A 344 6.95 14.90 4.68
CA GLU A 344 6.79 13.76 5.59
C GLU A 344 6.42 12.50 4.81
N LEU A 345 5.46 12.57 3.89
CA LEU A 345 5.13 11.45 3.00
C LEU A 345 6.33 10.98 2.17
N GLN A 346 7.13 11.91 1.63
CA GLN A 346 8.35 11.58 0.88
C GLN A 346 9.40 10.90 1.77
N MET A 347 9.63 11.42 2.97
CA MET A 347 10.58 10.88 3.96
C MET A 347 10.14 9.49 4.47
N GLU A 348 8.84 9.27 4.63
CA GLU A 348 8.26 7.95 4.92
C GLU A 348 8.38 6.97 3.75
N GLY A 349 8.92 7.42 2.62
CA GLY A 349 9.13 6.62 1.43
C GLY A 349 7.88 6.43 0.58
N ALA A 350 6.80 7.17 0.82
CA ALA A 350 5.60 7.10 0.00
C ALA A 350 5.89 7.48 -1.46
N ASP A 351 5.20 6.80 -2.37
CA ASP A 351 5.33 7.06 -3.79
C ASP A 351 4.43 8.21 -4.22
N VAL A 352 4.87 9.43 -3.90
CA VAL A 352 4.15 10.66 -4.22
C VAL A 352 4.11 10.98 -5.71
N PHE A 353 4.98 10.36 -6.51
CA PHE A 353 5.11 10.62 -7.94
C PHE A 353 4.15 9.82 -8.81
N HIS A 354 3.56 8.75 -8.27
CA HIS A 354 2.63 7.88 -9.02
C HIS A 354 1.53 8.68 -9.74
N SER A 355 0.83 9.57 -9.02
CA SER A 355 -0.29 10.34 -9.57
C SER A 355 0.15 11.27 -10.71
N THR A 356 1.31 11.91 -10.56
CA THR A 356 1.90 12.84 -11.54
C THR A 356 2.22 12.14 -12.87
N PHE A 357 2.88 10.98 -12.83
CA PHE A 357 3.33 10.28 -14.03
C PHE A 357 2.29 9.33 -14.62
N SER A 358 1.24 8.97 -13.86
CA SER A 358 0.22 8.03 -14.33
C SER A 358 -0.43 8.43 -15.65
N ASN A 359 -0.72 9.73 -15.83
CA ASN A 359 -1.34 10.27 -17.04
C ASN A 359 -0.39 10.30 -18.25
N LEU A 360 0.92 10.21 -18.01
CA LEU A 360 1.96 10.25 -19.05
C LEU A 360 2.23 8.87 -19.66
N LYS A 361 1.58 7.81 -19.16
CA LYS A 361 1.68 6.43 -19.68
C LYS A 361 0.84 6.17 -20.94
N SER A 362 0.23 7.21 -21.52
CA SER A 362 -0.55 7.11 -22.76
C SER A 362 0.30 7.07 -24.03
N HIS A 363 1.61 7.35 -23.93
CA HIS A 363 2.52 7.37 -25.08
C HIS A 363 2.64 5.97 -25.75
N PRO A 364 2.72 5.86 -27.10
CA PRO A 364 2.82 4.59 -27.82
C PRO A 364 3.95 3.66 -27.37
N PHE A 365 5.02 4.23 -26.80
CA PHE A 365 6.12 3.49 -26.17
C PHE A 365 5.63 2.46 -25.14
N PHE A 366 4.56 2.75 -24.40
CA PHE A 366 3.99 1.87 -23.37
C PHE A 366 2.92 0.90 -23.90
N LEU A 367 2.67 0.86 -25.20
CA LEU A 367 1.87 -0.23 -25.81
C LEU A 367 2.65 -1.55 -25.82
N GLU A 368 3.98 -1.46 -25.78
CA GLU A 368 4.88 -2.59 -25.75
C GLU A 368 5.16 -3.03 -24.31
N MET A 369 4.89 -4.30 -23.99
CA MET A 369 4.96 -4.81 -22.61
C MET A 369 6.37 -4.78 -22.06
N SER A 370 7.39 -5.12 -22.86
CA SER A 370 8.79 -5.12 -22.40
C SER A 370 9.26 -3.75 -21.95
N ASN A 371 8.70 -2.67 -22.52
CA ASN A 371 9.11 -1.29 -22.27
C ASN A 371 8.74 -0.80 -20.86
N TRP A 372 7.80 -1.45 -20.19
CA TRP A 372 7.47 -1.16 -18.78
C TRP A 372 8.56 -1.59 -17.81
N HIS A 373 9.51 -2.40 -18.26
CA HIS A 373 10.53 -3.04 -17.42
C HIS A 373 11.96 -2.69 -17.81
N LEU A 374 12.13 -1.79 -18.79
CA LEU A 374 13.43 -1.30 -19.24
C LEU A 374 14.08 -0.47 -18.13
N PRO A 375 15.35 -0.74 -17.79
CA PRO A 375 16.17 0.23 -17.09
C PRO A 375 16.20 1.53 -17.89
N PHE A 376 16.25 2.67 -17.22
CA PHE A 376 16.35 3.93 -17.93
C PHE A 376 17.68 4.03 -18.68
N ASP A 377 17.60 4.11 -20.00
CA ASP A 377 18.72 4.28 -20.91
C ASP A 377 18.55 5.60 -21.70
N PRO A 378 19.38 6.63 -21.44
CA PRO A 378 19.41 7.86 -22.22
C PRO A 378 19.73 7.63 -23.70
N GLY A 379 20.44 6.54 -24.02
CA GLY A 379 20.78 6.15 -25.40
C GLY A 379 19.64 5.45 -26.15
N HIS A 380 18.49 5.23 -25.51
CA HIS A 380 17.36 4.56 -26.15
C HIS A 380 16.89 5.33 -27.39
N SER A 381 16.60 4.63 -28.49
CA SER A 381 16.26 5.20 -29.80
C SER A 381 15.12 6.22 -29.74
N SER A 382 14.10 5.93 -28.92
CA SER A 382 12.96 6.84 -28.67
C SER A 382 13.33 8.16 -27.98
N LEU A 383 14.53 8.29 -27.41
CA LEU A 383 15.02 9.48 -26.70
C LEU A 383 16.18 10.17 -27.45
N GLU A 384 16.60 9.68 -28.61
CA GLU A 384 17.74 10.20 -29.37
C GLU A 384 17.63 11.70 -29.67
N SER A 385 16.43 12.19 -30.00
CA SER A 385 16.20 13.61 -30.28
C SER A 385 16.33 14.51 -29.06
N LEU A 386 16.21 13.97 -27.84
CA LEU A 386 16.37 14.71 -26.59
C LEU A 386 17.83 14.78 -26.15
N PHE A 387 18.55 13.66 -26.25
CA PHE A 387 19.90 13.50 -25.68
C PHE A 387 21.02 13.44 -26.72
N GLY A 388 20.70 13.44 -28.02
CA GLY A 388 21.67 13.36 -29.10
C GLY A 388 22.51 14.62 -29.35
N ASP A 389 22.17 15.74 -28.70
CA ASP A 389 22.92 16.99 -28.76
C ASP A 389 23.61 17.25 -27.40
N GLN A 390 24.94 17.09 -27.35
CA GLN A 390 25.76 17.15 -26.12
C GLN A 390 25.63 18.48 -25.35
N SER A 391 25.09 19.52 -25.99
CA SER A 391 24.89 20.85 -25.41
C SER A 391 23.64 20.97 -24.50
N ARG A 392 22.66 20.06 -24.63
CA ARG A 392 21.34 20.18 -23.96
C ARG A 392 21.09 19.15 -22.84
N GLY A 393 21.90 18.09 -22.70
CA GLY A 393 21.49 16.86 -22.01
C GLY A 393 22.19 16.47 -20.71
N ASN A 394 23.45 16.86 -20.47
CA ASN A 394 24.26 16.19 -19.44
C ASN A 394 23.72 16.35 -18.02
N SER A 395 23.30 17.56 -17.62
CA SER A 395 22.76 17.78 -16.27
C SER A 395 21.47 16.99 -16.02
N MET A 396 20.57 16.92 -17.00
CA MET A 396 19.31 16.17 -16.90
C MET A 396 19.56 14.65 -16.89
N ILE A 397 20.49 14.16 -17.71
CA ILE A 397 20.87 12.75 -17.76
C ILE A 397 21.41 12.31 -16.39
N ASP A 398 22.35 13.08 -15.83
CA ASP A 398 22.96 12.76 -14.54
C ASP A 398 21.90 12.66 -13.43
N ILE A 399 20.95 13.59 -13.39
CA ILE A 399 19.85 13.56 -12.41
C ILE A 399 18.95 12.33 -12.59
N MET A 400 18.60 12.01 -13.83
CA MET A 400 17.73 10.87 -14.12
C MET A 400 18.42 9.55 -13.83
N LEU A 401 19.73 9.43 -14.06
CA LEU A 401 20.49 8.21 -13.75
C LEU A 401 20.69 8.03 -12.24
N GLU A 402 20.98 9.11 -11.52
CA GLU A 402 21.34 9.04 -10.09
C GLU A 402 20.11 9.06 -9.15
N SER A 403 18.97 9.56 -9.61
CA SER A 403 17.75 9.59 -8.81
C SER A 403 17.11 8.21 -8.67
N SER A 404 17.02 7.73 -7.42
CA SER A 404 16.21 6.58 -6.99
C SER A 404 14.78 6.95 -6.62
N LEU A 405 14.43 8.25 -6.64
CA LEU A 405 13.11 8.76 -6.27
C LEU A 405 12.04 8.47 -7.36
N ILE A 406 12.49 8.33 -8.61
CA ILE A 406 11.63 8.15 -9.78
C ILE A 406 11.91 6.77 -10.39
N CYS A 407 10.87 6.00 -10.69
CA CYS A 407 11.03 4.71 -11.35
C CYS A 407 11.37 4.85 -12.84
N ASP A 408 11.98 3.83 -13.46
CA ASP A 408 12.46 3.91 -14.84
C ASP A 408 11.34 4.20 -15.85
N SER A 409 10.19 3.57 -15.67
CA SER A 409 9.02 3.85 -16.52
C SER A 409 8.56 5.31 -16.42
N ASP A 410 8.70 5.94 -15.25
CA ASP A 410 8.40 7.36 -15.03
C ASP A 410 9.44 8.25 -15.72
N LYS A 411 10.74 7.91 -15.62
CA LYS A 411 11.83 8.59 -16.35
C LYS A 411 11.59 8.59 -17.86
N TYR A 412 11.21 7.45 -18.45
CA TYR A 412 10.84 7.37 -19.86
C TYR A 412 9.63 8.25 -20.20
N SER A 413 8.53 8.13 -19.46
CA SER A 413 7.31 8.92 -19.74
C SER A 413 7.55 10.42 -19.62
N PHE A 414 8.42 10.82 -18.70
CA PHE A 414 8.81 12.21 -18.52
C PHE A 414 9.59 12.74 -19.72
N CYS A 415 10.65 12.04 -20.12
CA CYS A 415 11.47 12.41 -21.26
C CYS A 415 10.66 12.45 -22.57
N LEU A 416 9.79 11.46 -22.79
CA LEU A 416 8.89 11.41 -23.94
C LEU A 416 7.88 12.58 -23.93
N SER A 417 7.44 13.02 -22.75
CA SER A 417 6.54 14.18 -22.64
C SER A 417 7.26 15.48 -22.99
N ILE A 418 8.52 15.64 -22.58
CA ILE A 418 9.36 16.80 -22.95
C ILE A 418 9.51 16.88 -24.47
N LEU A 419 9.70 15.75 -25.16
CA LEU A 419 9.85 15.71 -26.62
C LEU A 419 8.65 16.29 -27.39
N VAL A 420 7.44 16.25 -26.81
CA VAL A 420 6.22 16.80 -27.42
C VAL A 420 6.04 18.30 -27.13
N MET A 421 6.83 18.87 -26.20
CA MET A 421 6.75 20.29 -25.84
C MET A 421 7.49 21.20 -26.82
N PRO A 422 7.10 22.49 -26.96
CA PRO A 422 7.87 23.45 -27.74
C PRO A 422 9.27 23.69 -27.15
N GLU A 423 10.29 23.91 -28.01
CA GLU A 423 11.71 24.03 -27.61
C GLU A 423 11.97 25.01 -26.46
N ARG A 424 11.24 26.13 -26.41
CA ARG A 424 11.39 27.12 -25.34
C ARG A 424 11.06 26.54 -23.96
N TYR A 425 10.00 25.74 -23.86
CA TYR A 425 9.59 25.10 -22.61
C TYR A 425 10.50 23.92 -22.28
N GLN A 426 10.98 23.17 -23.28
CA GLN A 426 11.98 22.12 -23.08
C GLN A 426 13.23 22.69 -22.40
N LYS A 427 13.81 23.77 -22.94
CA LYS A 427 15.00 24.42 -22.38
C LYS A 427 14.77 24.93 -20.95
N MET A 428 13.59 25.49 -20.67
CA MET A 428 13.23 25.97 -19.34
C MET A 428 13.15 24.80 -18.33
N MET A 429 12.44 23.72 -18.67
CA MET A 429 12.30 22.54 -17.81
C MET A 429 13.64 21.86 -17.54
N ILE A 430 14.47 21.68 -18.58
CA ILE A 430 15.82 21.11 -18.45
C ILE A 430 16.69 21.98 -17.55
N GLY A 431 16.62 23.31 -17.71
CA GLY A 431 17.36 24.26 -16.88
C GLY A 431 16.95 24.21 -15.40
N GLN A 432 15.65 24.15 -15.12
CA GLN A 432 15.12 24.06 -13.75
C GLN A 432 15.52 22.74 -13.07
N LEU A 433 15.36 21.61 -13.76
CA LEU A 433 15.79 20.33 -13.24
C LEU A 433 17.28 20.31 -12.94
N GLY A 434 18.09 20.89 -13.83
CA GLY A 434 19.54 21.01 -13.62
C GLY A 434 19.89 21.68 -12.29
N ALA A 435 19.15 22.71 -11.89
CA ALA A 435 19.35 23.40 -10.61
C ALA A 435 18.91 22.54 -9.43
N GLU A 436 17.68 22.00 -9.45
CA GLU A 436 17.13 21.14 -8.38
C GLU A 436 17.93 19.84 -8.20
N GLY A 437 18.48 19.31 -9.28
CA GLY A 437 19.29 18.10 -9.27
C GLY A 437 20.54 18.17 -8.41
N THR A 438 21.13 19.36 -8.31
CA THR A 438 22.30 19.57 -7.42
C THR A 438 21.92 19.48 -5.94
N GLU A 439 20.70 19.88 -5.57
CA GLU A 439 20.17 19.73 -4.22
C GLU A 439 19.81 18.29 -3.91
N ILE A 440 19.15 17.60 -4.86
CA ILE A 440 18.81 16.17 -4.73
C ILE A 440 20.09 15.33 -4.53
N LYS A 441 21.16 15.63 -5.28
CA LYS A 441 22.47 14.98 -5.11
C LYS A 441 23.01 15.12 -3.69
N LYS A 442 23.01 16.34 -3.14
CA LYS A 442 23.48 16.60 -1.77
C LYS A 442 22.65 15.83 -0.74
N MET A 443 21.33 15.85 -0.88
CA MET A 443 20.43 15.09 -0.01
C MET A 443 20.72 13.59 -0.05
N GLN A 444 20.91 13.02 -1.25
CA GLN A 444 21.26 11.61 -1.40
C GLN A 444 22.63 11.27 -0.82
N GLU A 445 23.61 12.16 -0.95
CA GLU A 445 24.93 12.00 -0.32
C GLU A 445 24.83 12.01 1.21
N GLU A 446 24.04 12.94 1.79
CA GLU A 446 23.77 13.01 3.23
C GLU A 446 23.03 11.75 3.74
N GLU A 447 22.01 11.30 3.03
CA GLU A 447 21.30 10.04 3.35
C GLU A 447 22.23 8.83 3.27
N GLN A 448 23.14 8.78 2.30
CA GLN A 448 24.07 7.67 2.14
C GLN A 448 25.10 7.61 3.28
N VAL A 449 25.46 8.76 3.87
CA VAL A 449 26.31 8.82 5.07
C VAL A 449 25.57 8.23 6.28
N LEU A 450 24.26 8.45 6.40
CA LEU A 450 23.44 7.90 7.49
C LEU A 450 23.13 6.40 7.31
N ASN A 451 22.85 5.98 6.08
CA ASN A 451 22.55 4.59 5.71
C ASN A 451 23.47 4.11 4.58
N PRO A 452 24.53 3.32 4.89
CA PRO A 452 25.45 2.78 3.88
C PRO A 452 24.78 1.91 2.81
N HIS A 453 23.57 1.40 3.08
CA HIS A 453 22.83 0.51 2.18
C HIS A 453 21.74 1.21 1.36
N GLN A 454 21.59 2.53 1.50
CA GLN A 454 20.54 3.32 0.86
C GLN A 454 20.44 3.11 -0.66
N LYS A 455 21.57 2.95 -1.35
CA LYS A 455 21.60 2.70 -2.80
C LYS A 455 20.96 1.36 -3.17
N GLU A 456 21.26 0.29 -2.42
CA GLU A 456 20.65 -1.02 -2.69
C GLU A 456 19.15 -1.02 -2.40
N GLU A 457 18.76 -0.38 -1.30
CA GLU A 457 17.35 -0.25 -0.90
C GLU A 457 16.56 0.57 -1.91
N GLY A 458 17.17 1.65 -2.43
CA GLY A 458 16.64 2.46 -3.51
C GLY A 458 16.38 1.66 -4.78
N VAL A 459 17.30 0.79 -5.21
CA VAL A 459 17.11 -0.05 -6.40
C VAL A 459 15.98 -1.07 -6.20
N ILE A 460 15.87 -1.68 -5.01
CA ILE A 460 14.77 -2.60 -4.68
C ILE A 460 13.43 -1.85 -4.74
N LYS A 461 13.35 -0.67 -4.12
CA LYS A 461 12.16 0.18 -4.12
C LYS A 461 11.77 0.60 -5.54
N GLN A 462 12.74 1.05 -6.34
CA GLN A 462 12.52 1.44 -7.73
C GLN A 462 11.96 0.28 -8.56
N GLN A 463 12.44 -0.95 -8.32
CA GLN A 463 11.94 -2.14 -9.01
C GLN A 463 10.50 -2.51 -8.59
N ILE A 464 10.15 -2.37 -7.30
CA ILE A 464 8.76 -2.53 -6.83
C ILE A 464 7.87 -1.48 -7.50
N GLN A 465 8.32 -0.23 -7.57
CA GLN A 465 7.61 0.86 -8.23
C GLN A 465 7.40 0.57 -9.72
N ASN A 466 8.41 0.11 -10.46
CA ASN A 466 8.30 -0.28 -11.87
C ASN A 466 7.21 -1.35 -12.07
N LEU A 467 7.21 -2.40 -11.24
CA LEU A 467 6.15 -3.41 -11.27
C LEU A 467 4.78 -2.82 -10.92
N TYR A 468 4.71 -1.93 -9.94
CA TYR A 468 3.47 -1.24 -9.56
C TYR A 468 2.87 -0.48 -10.74
N ARG A 469 3.69 0.26 -11.51
CA ARG A 469 3.20 0.96 -12.73
C ARG A 469 2.64 -0.03 -13.72
N PHE A 470 3.35 -1.14 -13.97
CA PHE A 470 2.89 -2.17 -14.89
C PHE A 470 1.54 -2.75 -14.45
N PHE A 471 1.42 -3.26 -13.23
CA PHE A 471 0.19 -3.90 -12.76
C PHE A 471 -0.98 -2.92 -12.61
N LYS A 472 -0.74 -1.64 -12.27
CA LYS A 472 -1.81 -0.65 -12.09
C LYS A 472 -2.18 0.12 -13.35
N LEU A 473 -1.28 0.33 -14.30
CA LEU A 473 -1.49 1.25 -15.42
C LEU A 473 -1.45 0.60 -16.81
N HIS A 474 -0.90 -0.61 -16.96
CA HIS A 474 -0.81 -1.26 -18.27
C HIS A 474 -2.20 -1.40 -18.93
N PRO A 475 -2.35 -1.13 -20.25
CA PRO A 475 -3.65 -1.14 -20.92
C PRO A 475 -4.42 -2.46 -20.79
N ARG A 476 -3.71 -3.59 -20.70
CA ARG A 476 -4.28 -4.94 -20.50
C ARG A 476 -4.13 -5.46 -19.06
N ARG A 477 -3.99 -4.58 -18.06
CA ARG A 477 -3.76 -4.94 -16.64
C ARG A 477 -4.73 -5.99 -16.09
N ALA A 478 -6.00 -5.92 -16.50
CA ALA A 478 -7.06 -6.85 -16.08
C ALA A 478 -6.83 -8.31 -16.50
N GLU A 479 -5.85 -8.59 -17.36
CA GLU A 479 -5.49 -9.93 -17.78
C GLU A 479 -4.39 -10.58 -16.92
N PHE A 480 -3.79 -9.80 -16.02
CA PHE A 480 -2.77 -10.25 -15.09
C PHE A 480 -3.37 -10.36 -13.69
N ASN A 481 -2.85 -11.29 -12.90
CA ASN A 481 -3.16 -11.31 -11.47
C ASN A 481 -2.32 -10.23 -10.80
N ASP A 482 -2.96 -9.22 -10.23
CA ASP A 482 -2.26 -8.11 -9.59
C ASP A 482 -1.54 -8.60 -8.31
N ILE A 483 -0.21 -8.57 -8.34
CA ILE A 483 0.61 -8.98 -7.19
C ILE A 483 0.48 -8.02 -6.00
N PHE A 484 0.00 -6.79 -6.22
CA PHE A 484 -0.27 -5.79 -5.19
C PHE A 484 -1.69 -5.91 -4.61
N GLU A 485 -2.43 -6.94 -4.97
CA GLU A 485 -3.68 -7.35 -4.30
C GLU A 485 -3.48 -8.61 -3.43
N LEU A 486 -2.26 -9.17 -3.41
CA LEU A 486 -1.93 -10.32 -2.57
C LEU A 486 -1.98 -9.94 -1.09
N PRO A 487 -2.36 -10.86 -0.18
CA PRO A 487 -2.45 -10.56 1.24
C PRO A 487 -1.12 -10.09 1.82
N LEU A 488 -1.18 -9.06 2.66
CA LEU A 488 -0.04 -8.49 3.38
C LEU A 488 0.41 -9.36 4.56
N ASP A 489 0.33 -10.69 4.49
CA ASP A 489 0.60 -11.62 5.60
C ASP A 489 1.93 -12.37 5.43
N TYR A 490 3.00 -11.62 5.12
CA TYR A 490 4.35 -12.16 4.87
C TYR A 490 4.87 -13.05 6.00
N HIS A 491 4.56 -12.71 7.26
CA HIS A 491 4.88 -13.49 8.46
C HIS A 491 4.21 -14.88 8.50
N ARG A 492 3.22 -15.15 7.63
CA ARG A 492 2.52 -16.44 7.51
C ARG A 492 3.05 -17.32 6.37
N VAL A 493 3.88 -16.78 5.47
CA VAL A 493 4.49 -17.55 4.38
C VAL A 493 5.55 -18.49 4.95
N VAL A 494 5.24 -19.79 5.05
CA VAL A 494 6.09 -20.78 5.73
C VAL A 494 7.55 -20.78 5.23
N PRO A 495 7.84 -20.76 3.91
CA PRO A 495 9.22 -20.67 3.44
C PRO A 495 9.98 -19.43 3.90
N PHE A 496 9.30 -18.36 4.30
CA PHE A 496 9.93 -17.13 4.76
C PHE A 496 10.30 -17.17 6.24
N TYR A 497 9.78 -18.13 7.02
CA TYR A 497 10.00 -18.18 8.48
C TYR A 497 11.46 -18.04 8.92
N PRO A 498 12.45 -18.68 8.25
CA PRO A 498 13.86 -18.50 8.60
C PRO A 498 14.35 -17.05 8.55
N ILE A 499 13.69 -16.18 7.78
CA ILE A 499 14.02 -14.77 7.58
C ILE A 499 13.10 -13.89 8.43
N VAL A 500 11.77 -14.02 8.24
CA VAL A 500 10.77 -13.06 8.77
C VAL A 500 10.43 -13.29 10.24
N ARG A 501 10.76 -14.46 10.82
CA ARG A 501 10.60 -14.72 12.25
C ARG A 501 11.87 -14.44 13.06
N GLN A 502 12.96 -14.03 12.41
CA GLN A 502 14.07 -13.44 13.17
C GLN A 502 13.54 -12.17 13.83
N SER A 503 13.79 -12.02 15.12
CA SER A 503 12.98 -11.12 15.91
C SER A 503 13.14 -9.64 15.55
N ASN A 504 14.33 -9.22 15.09
CA ASN A 504 14.58 -7.88 14.53
C ASN A 504 13.77 -7.65 13.24
N HIS A 505 13.69 -8.66 12.36
CA HIS A 505 12.93 -8.56 11.12
C HIS A 505 11.43 -8.58 11.36
N LEU A 506 10.94 -9.43 12.28
CA LEU A 506 9.53 -9.49 12.62
C LEU A 506 9.06 -8.18 13.27
N GLU A 507 9.90 -7.59 14.12
CA GLU A 507 9.68 -6.26 14.70
C GLU A 507 9.60 -5.17 13.63
N GLN A 508 10.53 -5.16 12.67
CA GLN A 508 10.50 -4.22 11.55
C GLN A 508 9.23 -4.40 10.70
N ILE A 509 8.84 -5.63 10.38
CA ILE A 509 7.62 -5.93 9.61
C ILE A 509 6.36 -5.48 10.39
N ALA A 510 6.28 -5.81 11.68
CA ALA A 510 5.16 -5.43 12.54
C ALA A 510 5.02 -3.91 12.67
N LEU A 511 6.15 -3.20 12.75
CA LEU A 511 6.17 -1.73 12.75
C LEU A 511 5.62 -1.17 11.44
N HIS A 512 6.04 -1.71 10.28
CA HIS A 512 5.51 -1.27 9.00
C HIS A 512 4.00 -1.53 8.86
N TYR A 513 3.50 -2.68 9.31
CA TYR A 513 2.05 -2.93 9.34
C TYR A 513 1.33 -1.91 10.21
N PHE A 514 1.88 -1.60 11.39
CA PHE A 514 1.29 -0.66 12.34
C PHE A 514 1.23 0.76 11.79
N GLU A 515 2.35 1.28 11.27
CA GLU A 515 2.46 2.63 10.72
C GLU A 515 1.57 2.83 9.49
N LYS A 516 1.37 1.78 8.70
CA LYS A 516 0.49 1.80 7.51
C LYS A 516 -0.96 1.39 7.82
N ASN A 517 -1.32 1.33 9.11
CA ASN A 517 -2.68 1.03 9.60
C ASN A 517 -3.21 -0.34 9.17
N ASN A 518 -2.33 -1.29 8.82
CA ASN A 518 -2.66 -2.69 8.60
C ASN A 518 -2.77 -3.41 9.97
N PHE A 519 -3.74 -2.97 10.77
CA PHE A 519 -3.85 -3.35 12.18
C PHE A 519 -4.08 -4.86 12.40
N LYS A 520 -4.74 -5.56 11.46
CA LYS A 520 -4.95 -7.01 11.57
C LYS A 520 -3.63 -7.77 11.50
N GLU A 521 -2.82 -7.45 10.49
CA GLU A 521 -1.50 -8.03 10.28
C GLU A 521 -0.53 -7.62 11.38
N ALA A 522 -0.59 -6.36 11.84
CA ALA A 522 0.19 -5.87 12.96
C ALA A 522 -0.10 -6.64 14.26
N ILE A 523 -1.38 -6.88 14.59
CA ILE A 523 -1.76 -7.69 15.77
C ILE A 523 -1.16 -9.08 15.68
N GLU A 524 -1.29 -9.76 14.53
CA GLU A 524 -0.74 -11.10 14.36
C GLU A 524 0.79 -11.12 14.55
N ALA A 525 1.51 -10.17 13.93
CA ALA A 525 2.96 -10.09 14.02
C ALA A 525 3.46 -9.72 15.44
N TYR A 526 2.83 -8.75 16.11
CA TYR A 526 3.16 -8.41 17.50
C TYR A 526 2.79 -9.52 18.48
N THR A 527 1.71 -10.26 18.23
CA THR A 527 1.37 -11.44 19.05
C THR A 527 2.47 -12.50 18.94
N LEU A 528 2.98 -12.75 17.73
CA LEU A 528 4.14 -13.64 17.54
C LEU A 528 5.37 -13.15 18.30
N LEU A 529 5.68 -11.84 18.24
CA LEU A 529 6.79 -11.25 18.99
C LEU A 529 6.65 -11.43 20.51
N ALA A 530 5.45 -11.17 21.05
CA ALA A 530 5.16 -11.36 22.47
C ALA A 530 5.37 -12.83 22.88
N THR A 531 4.95 -13.80 22.05
CA THR A 531 5.16 -15.22 22.34
C THR A 531 6.63 -15.67 22.28
N GLU A 532 7.44 -15.07 21.41
CA GLU A 532 8.84 -15.51 21.18
C GLU A 532 9.86 -14.78 22.06
N ARG A 533 9.68 -13.47 22.32
CA ARG A 533 10.60 -12.64 23.12
C ARG A 533 10.15 -12.44 24.58
N GLY A 534 8.95 -12.89 24.93
CA GLY A 534 8.32 -12.60 26.21
C GLY A 534 7.63 -11.24 26.21
N ASP A 535 6.96 -10.94 27.32
CA ASP A 535 6.06 -9.78 27.43
C ASP A 535 6.83 -8.45 27.51
N GLN A 536 6.92 -7.74 26.38
CA GLN A 536 7.37 -6.36 26.32
C GLN A 536 6.17 -5.41 26.36
N SER A 537 6.21 -4.42 27.27
CA SER A 537 5.16 -3.41 27.41
C SER A 537 4.80 -2.77 26.07
N GLU A 538 5.79 -2.31 25.30
CA GLU A 538 5.58 -1.66 23.99
C GLU A 538 4.85 -2.57 22.98
N THR A 539 5.15 -3.87 22.95
CA THR A 539 4.46 -4.82 22.05
C THR A 539 2.98 -4.91 22.41
N TRP A 540 2.65 -5.04 23.69
CA TRP A 540 1.27 -5.09 24.17
C TRP A 540 0.53 -3.75 23.98
N GLN A 541 1.23 -2.62 24.11
CA GLN A 541 0.69 -1.30 23.77
C GLN A 541 0.28 -1.22 22.29
N LYS A 542 1.12 -1.70 21.37
CA LYS A 542 0.83 -1.70 19.93
C LYS A 542 -0.29 -2.69 19.57
N ILE A 543 -0.38 -3.84 20.24
CA ILE A 543 -1.52 -4.77 20.10
C ILE A 543 -2.81 -4.10 20.56
N GLY A 544 -2.82 -3.49 21.75
CA GLY A 544 -4.00 -2.82 22.32
C GLY A 544 -4.47 -1.67 21.44
N TYR A 545 -3.54 -0.84 20.95
CA TYR A 545 -3.86 0.24 20.02
C TYR A 545 -4.46 -0.29 18.72
N SER A 546 -3.85 -1.32 18.14
CA SER A 546 -4.34 -1.91 16.89
C SER A 546 -5.76 -2.48 17.03
N LYS A 547 -6.05 -3.18 18.14
CA LYS A 547 -7.39 -3.69 18.45
C LYS A 547 -8.41 -2.55 18.66
N GLN A 548 -8.01 -1.51 19.38
CA GLN A 548 -8.84 -0.32 19.59
C GLN A 548 -9.21 0.34 18.25
N MET A 549 -8.25 0.47 17.32
CA MET A 549 -8.50 1.03 15.99
C MET A 549 -9.41 0.15 15.11
N LEU A 550 -9.47 -1.16 15.38
CA LEU A 550 -10.41 -2.08 14.75
C LEU A 550 -11.79 -2.12 15.44
N GLY A 551 -11.98 -1.39 16.54
CA GLY A 551 -13.21 -1.36 17.32
C GLY A 551 -13.38 -2.51 18.32
N ASP A 552 -12.36 -3.38 18.47
CA ASP A 552 -12.33 -4.44 19.50
C ASP A 552 -11.87 -3.82 20.83
N ILE A 553 -12.80 -3.17 21.54
CA ILE A 553 -12.51 -2.43 22.77
C ILE A 553 -12.19 -3.37 23.93
N GLU A 554 -12.90 -4.51 24.04
CA GLU A 554 -12.62 -5.52 25.06
C GLU A 554 -11.21 -6.12 24.86
N GLY A 555 -10.87 -6.54 23.64
CA GLY A 555 -9.56 -7.10 23.37
C GLY A 555 -8.43 -6.06 23.50
N ALA A 556 -8.71 -4.77 23.24
CA ALA A 556 -7.78 -3.68 23.49
C ALA A 556 -7.52 -3.48 24.98
N LEU A 557 -8.58 -3.51 25.80
CA LEU A 557 -8.49 -3.42 27.25
C LEU A 557 -7.61 -4.54 27.81
N GLU A 558 -7.84 -5.79 27.38
CA GLU A 558 -7.00 -6.93 27.79
C GLU A 558 -5.51 -6.68 27.49
N ALA A 559 -5.20 -6.23 26.26
CA ALA A 559 -3.81 -5.98 25.85
C ALA A 559 -3.17 -4.80 26.62
N TYR A 560 -3.90 -3.72 26.88
CA TYR A 560 -3.39 -2.60 27.67
C TYR A 560 -3.20 -2.95 29.14
N LEU A 561 -4.07 -3.78 29.71
CA LEU A 561 -3.89 -4.31 31.08
C LEU A 561 -2.66 -5.21 31.16
N HIS A 562 -2.41 -6.05 30.14
CA HIS A 562 -1.15 -6.79 30.03
C HIS A 562 0.06 -5.84 29.98
N ALA A 563 -0.01 -4.73 29.25
CA ALA A 563 1.06 -3.74 29.23
C ALA A 563 1.28 -3.05 30.59
N ASP A 564 0.20 -2.69 31.33
CA ASP A 564 0.28 -2.09 32.68
C ASP A 564 0.92 -3.04 33.70
N LEU A 565 0.71 -4.35 33.56
CA LEU A 565 1.36 -5.36 34.41
C LEU A 565 2.88 -5.44 34.18
N VAL A 566 3.36 -5.11 32.98
CA VAL A 566 4.79 -5.13 32.64
C VAL A 566 5.45 -3.81 33.01
N GLU A 567 4.78 -2.69 32.75
CA GLU A 567 5.27 -1.33 32.99
C GLU A 567 4.24 -0.51 33.78
N GLU A 568 4.24 -0.73 35.10
CA GLU A 568 3.34 -0.03 36.01
C GLU A 568 3.55 1.49 35.96
N ASN A 569 2.45 2.23 36.14
CA ASN A 569 2.43 3.70 36.23
C ASN A 569 2.83 4.44 34.93
N ASN A 570 2.86 3.75 33.80
CA ASN A 570 2.93 4.42 32.51
C ASN A 570 1.61 5.19 32.23
N THR A 571 1.67 6.51 32.34
CA THR A 571 0.50 7.40 32.16
C THR A 571 -0.19 7.27 30.79
N TRP A 572 0.51 6.85 29.74
CA TRP A 572 -0.11 6.60 28.44
C TRP A 572 -0.96 5.34 28.49
N ILE A 573 -0.45 4.25 29.06
CA ILE A 573 -1.17 2.97 29.22
C ILE A 573 -2.40 3.17 30.11
N LEU A 574 -2.22 3.77 31.28
CA LEU A 574 -3.30 4.02 32.24
C LEU A 574 -4.45 4.84 31.61
N ASN A 575 -4.12 5.86 30.80
CA ASN A 575 -5.12 6.63 30.05
C ASN A 575 -5.88 5.77 29.03
N ARG A 576 -5.20 4.85 28.34
CA ARG A 576 -5.84 3.94 27.38
C ARG A 576 -6.76 2.94 28.08
N VAL A 577 -6.32 2.36 29.18
CA VAL A 577 -7.15 1.47 30.04
C VAL A 577 -8.39 2.20 30.53
N ALA A 578 -8.23 3.41 31.08
CA ALA A 578 -9.34 4.24 31.54
C ALA A 578 -10.33 4.58 30.42
N TYR A 579 -9.82 4.89 29.23
CA TYR A 579 -10.64 5.12 28.04
C TYR A 579 -11.45 3.89 27.66
N CYS A 580 -10.83 2.71 27.59
CA CYS A 580 -11.53 1.46 27.28
C CYS A 580 -12.65 1.17 28.29
N TYR A 581 -12.38 1.26 29.60
CA TYR A 581 -13.42 1.08 30.62
C TYR A 581 -14.58 2.07 30.45
N ARG A 582 -14.30 3.33 30.14
CA ARG A 582 -15.36 4.34 29.91
C ARG A 582 -16.23 4.00 28.70
N VAL A 583 -15.62 3.57 27.60
CA VAL A 583 -16.35 3.15 26.39
C VAL A 583 -17.20 1.91 26.66
N LEU A 584 -16.70 0.98 27.47
CA LEU A 584 -17.42 -0.21 27.95
C LEU A 584 -18.47 0.10 29.04
N LYS A 585 -18.73 1.38 29.35
CA LYS A 585 -19.69 1.85 30.35
C LYS A 585 -19.36 1.48 31.80
N GLU A 586 -18.10 1.14 32.07
CA GLU A 586 -17.55 0.87 33.40
C GLU A 586 -16.95 2.14 34.02
N ALA A 587 -17.80 3.15 34.24
CA ALA A 587 -17.37 4.50 34.63
C ALA A 587 -16.65 4.56 35.99
N VAL A 588 -16.96 3.66 36.92
CA VAL A 588 -16.29 3.57 38.24
C VAL A 588 -14.81 3.22 38.05
N THR A 589 -14.54 2.12 37.34
CA THR A 589 -13.17 1.66 37.08
C THR A 589 -12.41 2.65 36.21
N ALA A 590 -13.06 3.23 35.20
CA ALA A 590 -12.46 4.28 34.38
C ALA A 590 -11.98 5.47 35.23
N LEU A 591 -12.82 5.91 36.19
CA LEU A 591 -12.48 6.97 37.12
C LEU A 591 -11.25 6.63 37.96
N GLU A 592 -11.16 5.41 38.51
CA GLU A 592 -9.99 4.96 39.29
C GLU A 592 -8.69 5.09 38.49
N PHE A 593 -8.68 4.63 37.24
CA PHE A 593 -7.50 4.73 36.37
C PHE A 593 -7.19 6.19 35.98
N TYR A 594 -8.18 7.00 35.62
CA TYR A 594 -7.93 8.42 35.33
C TYR A 594 -7.41 9.19 36.56
N ARG A 595 -7.87 8.84 37.76
CA ARG A 595 -7.32 9.41 39.02
C ARG A 595 -5.88 9.02 39.26
N ARG A 596 -5.47 7.79 38.90
CA ARG A 596 -4.04 7.41 38.89
C ARG A 596 -3.25 8.29 37.93
N VAL A 597 -3.76 8.53 36.72
CA VAL A 597 -3.08 9.43 35.75
C VAL A 597 -2.97 10.86 36.28
N GLU A 598 -4.05 11.38 36.89
CA GLU A 598 -4.09 12.72 37.46
C GLU A 598 -2.98 12.96 38.50
N GLN A 599 -2.60 11.94 39.28
CA GLN A 599 -1.50 12.07 40.26
C GLN A 599 -0.17 12.46 39.60
N PHE A 600 0.07 12.02 38.37
CA PHE A 600 1.26 12.36 37.59
C PHE A 600 1.08 13.60 36.72
N ARG A 601 -0.16 13.85 36.25
CA ARG A 601 -0.50 14.93 35.32
C ARG A 601 -1.74 15.71 35.79
N PRO A 602 -1.63 16.49 36.89
CA PRO A 602 -2.78 17.14 37.52
C PRO A 602 -3.40 18.25 36.68
N ASP A 603 -2.63 18.82 35.74
CA ASP A 603 -3.03 19.94 34.89
C ASP A 603 -3.29 19.51 33.42
N ASP A 604 -3.26 18.20 33.13
CA ASP A 604 -3.61 17.69 31.80
C ASP A 604 -5.13 17.84 31.57
N MET A 605 -5.49 18.85 30.80
CA MET A 605 -6.89 19.18 30.50
C MET A 605 -7.70 18.01 29.93
N ALA A 606 -7.08 17.10 29.17
CA ALA A 606 -7.79 15.96 28.61
C ALA A 606 -8.13 14.93 29.70
N VAL A 607 -7.20 14.67 30.62
CA VAL A 607 -7.43 13.80 31.79
C VAL A 607 -8.52 14.39 32.69
N GLN A 608 -8.42 15.68 33.01
CA GLN A 608 -9.40 16.38 33.84
C GLN A 608 -10.81 16.35 33.23
N LEU A 609 -10.91 16.55 31.91
CA LEU A 609 -12.17 16.46 31.17
C LEU A 609 -12.78 15.05 31.24
N ASN A 610 -11.96 14.01 31.05
CA ASN A 610 -12.41 12.63 31.10
C ASN A 610 -12.84 12.21 32.52
N ILE A 611 -12.18 12.69 33.57
CA ILE A 611 -12.64 12.51 34.97
C ILE A 611 -14.02 13.14 35.15
N GLY A 612 -14.22 14.36 34.64
CA GLY A 612 -15.53 15.02 34.64
C GLY A 612 -16.59 14.19 33.90
N HIS A 613 -16.25 13.57 32.77
CA HIS A 613 -17.13 12.67 32.04
C HIS A 613 -17.49 11.41 32.84
N CYS A 614 -16.53 10.79 33.52
CA CYS A 614 -16.81 9.65 34.40
C CYS A 614 -17.77 10.04 35.52
N TYR A 615 -17.56 11.18 36.19
CA TYR A 615 -18.49 11.67 37.22
C TYR A 615 -19.88 11.97 36.66
N LEU A 616 -19.97 12.53 35.46
CA LEU A 616 -21.23 12.77 34.75
C LEU A 616 -21.97 11.45 34.48
N GLU A 617 -21.27 10.44 33.96
CA GLU A 617 -21.81 9.10 33.70
C GLU A 617 -22.27 8.40 34.99
N LEU A 618 -21.60 8.66 36.12
CA LEU A 618 -21.98 8.22 37.46
C LEU A 618 -23.09 9.06 38.12
N LYS A 619 -23.61 10.08 37.42
CA LYS A 619 -24.61 11.05 37.92
C LYS A 619 -24.15 11.86 39.14
N GLN A 620 -22.84 11.98 39.34
CA GLN A 620 -22.19 12.81 40.36
C GLN A 620 -21.90 14.19 39.77
N TYR A 621 -22.97 14.96 39.59
CA TYR A 621 -22.90 16.16 38.76
C TYR A 621 -22.11 17.32 39.38
N ASP A 622 -22.07 17.43 40.71
CA ASP A 622 -21.30 18.48 41.39
C ASP A 622 -19.79 18.27 41.20
N GLU A 623 -19.33 17.03 41.34
CA GLU A 623 -17.96 16.63 41.07
C GLU A 623 -17.61 16.84 39.59
N ALA A 624 -18.48 16.41 38.68
CA ALA A 624 -18.29 16.62 37.24
C ALA A 624 -18.10 18.11 36.90
N LEU A 625 -18.94 18.99 37.45
CA LEU A 625 -18.82 20.44 37.28
C LEU A 625 -17.50 20.99 37.81
N ASN A 626 -17.03 20.53 38.98
CA ASN A 626 -15.73 20.94 39.51
C ASN A 626 -14.57 20.63 38.55
N TYR A 627 -14.57 19.44 37.94
CA TYR A 627 -13.57 19.06 36.94
C TYR A 627 -13.68 19.91 35.67
N TYR A 628 -14.90 20.14 35.18
CA TYR A 628 -15.07 20.94 33.97
C TYR A 628 -14.69 22.41 34.18
N PHE A 629 -14.97 23.00 35.35
CA PHE A 629 -14.49 24.34 35.70
C PHE A 629 -12.97 24.40 35.82
N LYS A 630 -12.34 23.35 36.35
CA LYS A 630 -10.87 23.24 36.35
C LYS A 630 -10.31 23.23 34.91
N VAL A 631 -10.93 22.47 33.99
CA VAL A 631 -10.53 22.49 32.56
C VAL A 631 -10.69 23.89 31.94
N GLU A 632 -11.78 24.60 32.25
CA GLU A 632 -11.95 25.99 31.79
C GLU A 632 -10.90 26.94 32.36
N LEU A 633 -10.54 26.80 33.64
CA LEU A 633 -9.50 27.61 34.26
C LEU A 633 -8.12 27.39 33.62
N LEU A 634 -7.83 26.14 33.23
CA LEU A 634 -6.57 25.75 32.58
C LEU A 634 -6.50 26.16 31.09
N GLY A 635 -7.65 26.33 30.42
CA GLY A 635 -7.74 26.61 29.00
C GLY A 635 -7.79 28.10 28.66
N ASN A 636 -6.99 28.54 27.67
CA ASN A 636 -7.04 29.93 27.19
C ASN A 636 -8.19 30.14 26.17
N ALA A 637 -9.12 31.05 26.50
CA ALA A 637 -10.13 31.68 25.63
C ALA A 637 -10.83 30.78 24.57
N GLY A 638 -11.72 29.88 25.03
CA GLY A 638 -12.64 29.11 24.16
C GLY A 638 -12.77 27.64 24.57
N SER A 639 -13.18 27.40 25.82
CA SER A 639 -12.98 26.12 26.49
C SER A 639 -13.79 24.97 25.89
N ARG A 640 -13.11 23.83 25.66
CA ARG A 640 -13.73 22.53 25.34
C ARG A 640 -14.69 22.05 26.45
N ALA A 641 -14.63 22.64 27.64
CA ALA A 641 -15.48 22.32 28.77
C ALA A 641 -16.87 22.99 28.73
N TRP A 642 -17.12 24.03 27.91
CA TRP A 642 -18.39 24.77 27.97
C TRP A 642 -19.63 23.91 27.71
N ARG A 643 -19.58 23.02 26.72
CA ARG A 643 -20.68 22.08 26.43
C ARG A 643 -20.89 21.10 27.60
N PRO A 644 -19.85 20.41 28.09
CA PRO A 644 -19.95 19.58 29.30
C PRO A 644 -20.48 20.33 30.54
N ILE A 645 -20.03 21.56 30.79
CA ILE A 645 -20.53 22.40 31.90
C ILE A 645 -22.01 22.67 31.72
N ALA A 646 -22.43 23.14 30.56
CA ALA A 646 -23.82 23.50 30.30
C ALA A 646 -24.75 22.31 30.47
N TRP A 647 -24.36 21.15 29.92
CA TRP A 647 -25.12 19.91 30.02
C TRP A 647 -25.18 19.37 31.45
N CYS A 648 -24.05 19.35 32.14
CA CYS A 648 -24.00 18.89 33.53
C CYS A 648 -24.80 19.81 34.45
N ALA A 649 -24.73 21.14 34.23
CA ALA A 649 -25.55 22.12 34.95
C ALA A 649 -27.04 21.92 34.68
N PHE A 650 -27.42 21.63 33.43
CA PHE A 650 -28.79 21.29 33.06
C PHE A 650 -29.32 20.07 33.82
N LEU A 651 -28.58 18.96 33.82
CA LEU A 651 -28.93 17.74 34.55
C LEU A 651 -28.94 17.95 36.08
N SER A 652 -28.10 18.86 36.59
CA SER A 652 -28.09 19.29 38.00
C SER A 652 -29.21 20.28 38.35
N ARG A 653 -30.05 20.67 37.40
CA ARG A 653 -31.10 21.70 37.54
C ARG A 653 -30.58 23.11 37.89
N LYS A 654 -29.31 23.37 37.59
CA LYS A 654 -28.67 24.70 37.68
C LYS A 654 -28.88 25.44 36.35
N TYR A 655 -30.14 25.73 36.02
CA TYR A 655 -30.52 26.21 34.70
C TYR A 655 -29.98 27.60 34.36
N ASP A 656 -29.75 28.44 35.37
CA ASP A 656 -29.07 29.73 35.25
C ASP A 656 -27.66 29.56 34.69
N VAL A 657 -26.88 28.66 35.30
CA VAL A 657 -25.54 28.29 34.84
C VAL A 657 -25.61 27.66 33.44
N ALA A 658 -26.52 26.70 33.23
CA ALA A 658 -26.68 26.04 31.95
C ALA A 658 -26.96 27.04 30.81
N ARG A 659 -27.87 27.98 31.05
CA ARG A 659 -28.25 29.03 30.08
C ARG A 659 -27.08 29.96 29.76
N ASP A 660 -26.31 30.37 30.77
CA ASP A 660 -25.15 31.24 30.58
C ASP A 660 -24.06 30.55 29.72
N TYR A 661 -23.78 29.27 29.98
CA TYR A 661 -22.80 28.52 29.18
C TYR A 661 -23.31 28.23 27.77
N TYR A 662 -24.59 27.86 27.60
CA TYR A 662 -25.15 27.72 26.24
C TYR A 662 -25.13 29.04 25.48
N ALA A 663 -25.38 30.19 26.11
CA ALA A 663 -25.24 31.49 25.45
C ALA A 663 -23.81 31.71 24.90
N ARG A 664 -22.77 31.31 25.65
CA ARG A 664 -21.37 31.34 25.18
C ARG A 664 -21.13 30.39 24.01
N VAL A 665 -21.67 29.16 24.07
CA VAL A 665 -21.58 28.16 23.00
C VAL A 665 -22.26 28.66 21.72
N LEU A 666 -23.47 29.22 21.83
CA LEU A 666 -24.23 29.77 20.71
C LEU A 666 -23.59 31.02 20.12
N GLY A 667 -22.82 31.79 20.90
CA GLY A 667 -22.03 32.93 20.43
C GLY A 667 -20.80 32.59 19.59
N LYS A 668 -20.54 31.29 19.33
CA LYS A 668 -19.42 30.80 18.50
C LYS A 668 -19.95 30.13 17.22
N LYS A 669 -19.59 28.87 16.99
CA LYS A 669 -20.08 28.04 15.87
C LYS A 669 -20.93 26.91 16.44
N PRO A 670 -22.24 27.14 16.69
CA PRO A 670 -23.13 26.14 17.26
C PRO A 670 -23.51 25.05 16.25
N SER A 671 -23.64 23.84 16.77
CA SER A 671 -24.18 22.65 16.11
C SER A 671 -25.70 22.54 16.33
N ALA A 672 -26.34 21.57 15.67
CA ALA A 672 -27.74 21.24 15.93
C ALA A 672 -27.97 20.87 17.41
N HIS A 673 -27.11 20.01 17.99
CA HIS A 673 -27.19 19.64 19.41
C HIS A 673 -27.03 20.83 20.36
N ASP A 674 -26.23 21.85 20.00
CA ASP A 674 -26.07 23.03 20.84
C ASP A 674 -27.38 23.85 20.93
N TYR A 675 -28.08 23.99 19.80
CA TYR A 675 -29.39 24.63 19.77
C TYR A 675 -30.47 23.79 20.45
N LEU A 676 -30.43 22.46 20.25
CA LEU A 676 -31.33 21.52 20.91
C LEU A 676 -31.21 21.64 22.44
N ASN A 677 -30.00 21.50 22.96
CA ASN A 677 -29.76 21.50 24.40
C ASN A 677 -30.04 22.87 25.03
N ALA A 678 -29.74 23.98 24.33
CA ALA A 678 -30.16 25.30 24.77
C ALA A 678 -31.69 25.43 24.81
N GLY A 679 -32.40 24.83 23.84
CA GLY A 679 -33.86 24.74 23.83
C GLY A 679 -34.41 23.96 25.02
N HIS A 680 -33.78 22.83 25.40
CA HIS A 680 -34.12 22.07 26.59
C HIS A 680 -34.06 22.91 27.87
N VAL A 681 -33.01 23.73 28.01
CA VAL A 681 -32.86 24.65 29.15
C VAL A 681 -33.99 25.67 29.19
N GLU A 682 -34.33 26.31 28.06
CA GLU A 682 -35.41 27.31 28.01
C GLU A 682 -36.79 26.70 28.30
N VAL A 683 -37.04 25.46 27.85
CA VAL A 683 -38.26 24.72 28.20
C VAL A 683 -38.32 24.45 29.71
N CYS A 684 -37.21 24.04 30.33
CA CYS A 684 -37.15 23.82 31.79
C CYS A 684 -37.39 25.08 32.61
N VAL A 685 -36.93 26.23 32.13
CA VAL A 685 -37.11 27.54 32.79
C VAL A 685 -38.51 28.12 32.50
N GLY A 686 -39.33 27.46 31.66
CA GLY A 686 -40.69 27.87 31.31
C GLY A 686 -40.78 28.90 30.17
N ASN A 687 -39.67 29.18 29.49
CA ASN A 687 -39.63 30.11 28.36
C ASN A 687 -39.92 29.38 27.04
N MET A 688 -41.16 28.94 26.89
CA MET A 688 -41.58 28.07 25.79
C MET A 688 -41.34 28.67 24.41
N LYS A 689 -41.56 29.99 24.28
CA LYS A 689 -41.35 30.70 23.01
C LYS A 689 -39.89 30.60 22.56
N ARG A 690 -38.95 30.88 23.46
CA ARG A 690 -37.53 30.81 23.15
C ARG A 690 -37.07 29.37 22.90
N GLY A 691 -37.61 28.41 23.65
CA GLY A 691 -37.37 26.98 23.42
C GLY A 691 -37.73 26.55 22.00
N VAL A 692 -38.93 26.91 21.52
CA VAL A 692 -39.36 26.63 20.14
C VAL A 692 -38.46 27.31 19.11
N GLU A 693 -38.08 28.58 19.31
CA GLU A 693 -37.14 29.28 18.42
C GLU A 693 -35.80 28.54 18.30
N LEU A 694 -35.25 28.05 19.43
CA LEU A 694 -33.99 27.31 19.44
C LEU A 694 -34.12 25.93 18.79
N TYR A 695 -35.22 25.22 19.01
CA TYR A 695 -35.50 23.96 18.33
C TYR A 695 -35.63 24.11 16.81
N LEU A 696 -36.22 25.21 16.32
CA LEU A 696 -36.27 25.52 14.89
C LEU A 696 -34.87 25.73 14.30
N LEU A 697 -33.98 26.44 15.02
CA LEU A 697 -32.58 26.60 14.62
C LEU A 697 -31.82 25.27 14.64
N SER A 698 -32.09 24.40 15.63
CA SER A 698 -31.56 23.04 15.68
C SER A 698 -31.99 22.23 14.45
N LYS A 699 -33.28 22.24 14.11
CA LYS A 699 -33.83 21.59 12.91
C LYS A 699 -33.16 22.08 11.62
N GLN A 700 -33.01 23.40 11.47
CA GLN A 700 -32.35 23.99 10.31
C GLN A 700 -30.90 23.49 10.16
N LYS A 701 -30.20 23.26 11.28
CA LYS A 701 -28.83 22.71 11.29
C LYS A 701 -28.78 21.21 11.08
N ALA A 702 -29.77 20.46 11.59
CA ALA A 702 -29.89 19.02 11.37
C ALA A 702 -30.24 18.68 9.91
N GLY A 703 -30.93 19.60 9.22
CA GLY A 703 -31.27 19.51 7.80
C GLY A 703 -32.74 19.19 7.55
N ASP A 704 -33.33 18.31 8.37
CA ASP A 704 -34.74 17.94 8.27
C ASP A 704 -35.38 17.69 9.64
N MET A 705 -36.71 17.49 9.63
CA MET A 705 -37.51 17.30 10.83
C MET A 705 -37.32 15.92 11.47
N GLU A 706 -37.00 14.90 10.68
CA GLU A 706 -36.86 13.51 11.15
C GLU A 706 -35.57 13.36 11.96
N ALA A 707 -34.47 13.93 11.46
CA ALA A 707 -33.19 14.02 12.16
C ALA A 707 -33.35 14.79 13.48
N PHE A 708 -34.04 15.94 13.48
CA PHE A 708 -34.31 16.70 14.71
C PHE A 708 -35.17 15.91 15.70
N GLN A 709 -36.25 15.28 15.25
CA GLN A 709 -37.13 14.49 16.12
C GLN A 709 -36.38 13.34 16.78
N THR A 710 -35.52 12.64 16.03
CA THR A 710 -34.66 11.58 16.57
C THR A 710 -33.80 12.12 17.71
N MET A 711 -33.08 13.22 17.47
CA MET A 711 -32.26 13.86 18.51
C MET A 711 -33.08 14.30 19.74
N LEU A 712 -34.28 14.85 19.55
CA LEU A 712 -35.15 15.29 20.64
C LEU A 712 -35.61 14.13 21.53
N TYR A 713 -35.95 12.99 20.92
CA TYR A 713 -36.41 11.82 21.66
C TYR A 713 -35.25 11.01 22.28
N ASP A 714 -34.04 11.11 21.72
CA ASP A 714 -32.84 10.54 22.35
C ASP A 714 -32.58 11.16 23.74
N ASP A 715 -32.92 12.44 23.93
CA ASP A 715 -32.76 13.19 25.19
C ASP A 715 -34.01 13.11 26.11
N GLU A 716 -35.04 12.31 25.77
CA GLU A 716 -36.31 12.29 26.52
C GLU A 716 -36.10 11.91 28.00
N LYS A 717 -35.23 10.94 28.26
CA LYS A 717 -34.94 10.48 29.62
C LYS A 717 -34.26 11.57 30.43
N GLU A 718 -33.30 12.27 29.84
CA GLU A 718 -32.56 13.36 30.45
C GLU A 718 -33.46 14.58 30.71
N LEU A 719 -34.42 14.86 29.82
CA LEU A 719 -35.48 15.84 30.04
C LEU A 719 -36.36 15.48 31.25
N GLN A 720 -36.76 14.20 31.37
CA GLN A 720 -37.51 13.72 32.55
C GLN A 720 -36.69 13.85 33.83
N GLU A 721 -35.41 13.45 33.80
CA GLU A 721 -34.49 13.58 34.94
C GLU A 721 -34.31 15.06 35.35
N ALA A 722 -34.24 15.95 34.36
CA ALA A 722 -34.22 17.40 34.54
C ALA A 722 -35.57 17.99 34.98
N GLY A 723 -36.64 17.19 35.10
CA GLY A 723 -37.93 17.61 35.67
C GLY A 723 -38.97 18.11 34.67
N VAL A 724 -38.80 17.82 33.37
CA VAL A 724 -39.78 18.16 32.32
C VAL A 724 -40.82 17.05 32.18
N ASP A 725 -42.10 17.44 32.08
CA ASP A 725 -43.16 16.53 31.64
C ASP A 725 -43.07 16.34 30.13
N THR A 726 -42.57 15.19 29.68
CA THR A 726 -42.32 14.93 28.25
C THR A 726 -43.59 14.75 27.42
N ALA A 727 -44.78 14.71 28.03
CA ALA A 727 -46.04 14.80 27.33
C ALA A 727 -46.19 16.11 26.52
N ILE A 728 -45.38 17.13 26.82
CA ILE A 728 -45.34 18.38 26.08
C ILE A 728 -44.59 18.28 24.73
N LEU A 729 -43.74 17.27 24.52
CA LEU A 729 -42.89 17.18 23.33
C LEU A 729 -43.68 17.15 22.01
N PRO A 730 -44.76 16.35 21.85
CA PRO A 730 -45.60 16.40 20.66
C PRO A 730 -46.21 17.78 20.40
N ILE A 731 -46.59 18.50 21.46
CA ILE A 731 -47.16 19.85 21.38
C ILE A 731 -46.10 20.85 20.90
N ILE A 732 -44.85 20.71 21.36
CA ILE A 732 -43.71 21.51 20.87
C ILE A 732 -43.48 21.27 19.39
N LEU A 733 -43.52 20.02 18.93
CA LEU A 733 -43.33 19.67 17.52
C LEU A 733 -44.40 20.31 16.63
N ASP A 734 -45.65 20.32 17.08
CA ASP A 734 -46.73 21.02 16.37
C ASP A 734 -46.55 22.54 16.41
N ALA A 735 -46.14 23.10 17.55
CA ALA A 735 -45.83 24.54 17.67
C ALA A 735 -44.71 24.98 16.70
N MET A 736 -43.67 24.14 16.54
CA MET A 736 -42.61 24.37 15.56
C MET A 736 -43.17 24.42 14.14
N ARG A 737 -44.03 23.46 13.75
CA ARG A 737 -44.65 23.42 12.42
C ARG A 737 -45.47 24.67 12.13
N TYR A 738 -46.28 25.11 13.09
CA TYR A 738 -47.10 26.31 12.94
C TYR A 738 -46.27 27.59 12.83
N GLU A 739 -45.19 27.73 13.60
CA GLU A 739 -44.27 28.88 13.48
C GLU A 739 -43.50 28.87 12.15
N GLU A 740 -43.15 27.71 11.61
CA GLU A 740 -42.58 27.61 10.25
C GLU A 740 -43.56 28.03 9.16
N GLU A 741 -44.81 27.57 9.23
CA GLU A 741 -45.85 28.01 8.28
C GLU A 741 -46.04 29.52 8.32
N LYS A 742 -45.98 30.12 9.51
CA LYS A 742 -46.11 31.56 9.70
C LYS A 742 -44.91 32.33 9.15
N ASN A 743 -43.69 31.84 9.38
CA ASN A 743 -42.47 32.44 8.84
C ASN A 743 -42.38 32.29 7.31
N ASN A 744 -42.89 31.20 6.74
CA ASN A 744 -42.98 30.99 5.29
C ASN A 744 -44.09 31.82 4.61
N ARG A 745 -45.09 32.28 5.37
CA ARG A 745 -46.19 33.14 4.90
C ARG A 745 -45.93 34.64 5.10
N ALA A 746 -44.85 35.02 5.79
CA ALA A 746 -44.46 36.42 5.93
C ALA A 746 -43.88 36.93 4.59
N PRO A 747 -44.45 37.97 3.95
CA PRO A 747 -43.88 38.53 2.73
C PRO A 747 -42.50 39.11 3.05
N ALA A 748 -41.50 38.78 2.22
CA ALA A 748 -40.18 39.42 2.24
C ALA A 748 -40.37 40.93 2.08
N GLN A 749 -40.35 41.67 3.18
CA GLN A 749 -40.30 43.12 3.19
C GLN A 749 -38.85 43.54 3.40
N GLY A 750 -38.26 44.13 2.35
CA GLY A 750 -37.19 45.13 2.40
C GLY A 750 -35.79 44.60 2.64
#